data_AF-A0A1G9DL91-F1
#
_entry.id   AF-A0A1G9DL91-F1
#
_cell.length_a   1.000
_cell.length_b   1.000
_cell.length_c   1.000
_cell.angle_alpha   90.00
_cell.angle_beta   90.00
_cell.angle_gamma   90.00
#
_symmetry.space_group_name_H-M   'P 1'
#
loop_
_entity.id
_entity.type
_entity.pdbx_description
1 polymer ?
#
loop_
_entity_poly.entity_id
_entity_poly.type
_entity_poly.pdbx_seq_one_letter_code
_entity_poly.pdbx_strand_id
1 'polypeptide(L)'
;MAPTATHRRRWTLAAAGVLVFAALAALAVVLIARAAAPEPVYIAVAGDLGGDDTTRIETDLLPGVRLAVDRLNDAGGIAGRTVEILAYDDGGDPLEAKRNAEAIAADGRALAVIGHTTTDPSIAASPVYAAGGIPAISPSATGDDLTADRPWYFQGIFDNTQQGAFLAAYVEAVLGLDRATIVWGDDRYGSDVHGGFTSAFTGTATDTAIDLAGDTDAALDAAAAAIAADPDRGAIVLGLRPDTAGRLIPALRAAGVTEPVIGGDKLSSEAFTAEVHDALTAGGADEAALAAPVYATAPVLTDSLSGGALEFLLAFVRTHGYVPDWPAVTGSDAVTLIARGLAGASLEPGDRAADRELLRDAWAATDSPETAVAGLTGPLYFDDRTLVRPVRMGVFSGTRPVSAPVQLVPYEPVAGRELAADGTVVEFEEEVLVPSQIVSTGVNINEIRDLDTQAGTFSADMFIWFNYTGGDDVLDVWFPNSADKSLSLGDPLEAKQVGERKYRLYHVEGTFKAELEFRRFPFDVQHLPIVLQNRTLPDSSVVYVLDAAVRAQSQAERLASAGDASATIDRIPNWRVDQALFTAETVGTTANMGDPSADAAGGLYYSQFVTDLQVRRDVGGFLVKNLLPLCLLVMATYVSLFLGYDAVTSRVSMAITGILSSAVMLNSVTGVLPAISYTVAIEWLYYLFILICVGLLVIDLVGSSWAAKGRKRRLKWLTIGSRIAYPAVVVGAALTYWIVFA
;
A
#
# COMPACT_ATOMS: atom_id res chain seq x y z
N MET A 1 11.77 27.68 69.15
CA MET A 1 10.43 27.08 69.02
C MET A 1 10.48 26.05 67.90
N ALA A 2 10.45 24.76 68.25
CA ALA A 2 10.38 23.67 67.27
C ALA A 2 8.96 23.57 66.69
N PRO A 3 8.79 23.40 65.36
CA PRO A 3 7.46 23.25 64.78
C PRO A 3 6.85 21.92 65.24
N THR A 4 5.68 21.99 65.88
CA THR A 4 4.96 20.85 66.45
C THR A 4 4.53 19.85 65.38
N ALA A 5 4.62 18.56 65.71
CA ALA A 5 4.36 17.40 64.83
C ALA A 5 2.97 17.40 64.15
N THR A 6 2.03 18.22 64.64
CA THR A 6 0.68 18.38 64.08
C THR A 6 0.66 19.14 62.75
N HIS A 7 1.65 20.00 62.47
CA HIS A 7 1.71 20.76 61.20
C HIS A 7 2.21 19.89 60.04
N ARG A 8 3.22 19.03 60.25
CA ARG A 8 3.69 18.08 59.23
C ARG A 8 2.62 17.06 58.83
N ARG A 9 1.84 16.57 59.79
CA ARG A 9 0.75 15.60 59.56
C ARG A 9 -0.40 16.16 58.73
N ARG A 10 -0.70 17.45 58.87
CA ARG A 10 -1.72 18.16 58.07
C ARG A 10 -1.31 18.37 56.61
N TRP A 11 -0.03 18.63 56.36
CA TRP A 11 0.50 18.78 55.00
C TRP A 11 0.67 17.44 54.28
N THR A 12 1.03 16.36 54.97
CA THR A 12 1.06 15.01 54.39
C THR A 12 -0.35 14.48 54.07
N LEU A 13 -1.35 14.76 54.91
CA LEU A 13 -2.75 14.41 54.64
C LEU A 13 -3.36 15.26 53.51
N ALA A 14 -2.99 16.54 53.41
CA ALA A 14 -3.40 17.38 52.29
C ALA A 14 -2.74 16.96 50.96
N ALA A 15 -1.45 16.60 50.98
CA ALA A 15 -0.74 16.09 49.80
C ALA A 15 -1.29 14.73 49.34
N ALA A 16 -1.57 13.81 50.29
CA ALA A 16 -2.23 12.54 49.98
C ALA A 16 -3.65 12.74 49.42
N GLY A 17 -4.41 13.71 49.95
CA GLY A 17 -5.73 14.06 49.44
C GLY A 17 -5.71 14.62 48.00
N VAL A 18 -4.70 15.44 47.68
CA VAL A 18 -4.51 15.98 46.31
C VAL A 18 -4.10 14.87 45.34
N LEU A 19 -3.22 13.96 45.74
CA LEU A 19 -2.81 12.81 44.91
C LEU A 19 -3.96 11.84 44.65
N VAL A 20 -4.79 11.55 45.66
CA VAL A 20 -5.98 10.71 45.50
C VAL A 20 -7.03 11.39 44.62
N PHE A 21 -7.24 12.70 44.78
CA PHE A 21 -8.15 13.44 43.91
C PHE A 21 -7.66 13.51 42.45
N ALA A 22 -6.36 13.70 42.23
CA ALA A 22 -5.77 13.67 40.90
C ALA A 22 -5.85 12.28 40.25
N ALA A 23 -5.63 11.20 41.02
CA ALA A 23 -5.80 9.84 40.54
C ALA A 23 -7.27 9.51 40.20
N LEU A 24 -8.21 9.95 41.04
CA LEU A 24 -9.65 9.78 40.79
C LEU A 24 -10.13 10.63 39.60
N ALA A 25 -9.60 11.84 39.42
CA ALA A 25 -9.90 12.68 38.26
C ALA A 25 -9.31 12.10 36.97
N ALA A 26 -8.08 11.58 37.01
CA ALA A 26 -7.48 10.88 35.87
C ALA A 26 -8.25 9.59 35.52
N LEU A 27 -8.67 8.82 36.53
CA LEU A 27 -9.52 7.65 36.33
C LEU A 27 -10.91 8.03 35.80
N ALA A 28 -11.50 9.13 36.26
CA ALA A 28 -12.77 9.63 35.73
C ALA A 28 -12.63 10.10 34.28
N VAL A 29 -11.53 10.76 33.90
CA VAL A 29 -11.25 11.13 32.50
C VAL A 29 -11.08 9.89 31.64
N VAL A 30 -10.38 8.86 32.11
CA VAL A 30 -10.22 7.58 31.40
C VAL A 30 -11.56 6.83 31.26
N LEU A 31 -12.39 6.84 32.31
CA LEU A 31 -13.70 6.20 32.30
C LEU A 31 -14.72 6.97 31.44
N ILE A 32 -14.68 8.30 31.42
CA ILE A 32 -15.51 9.15 30.54
C ILE A 32 -15.05 8.99 29.09
N ALA A 33 -13.73 8.94 28.83
CA ALA A 33 -13.19 8.68 27.49
C ALA A 33 -13.55 7.27 26.98
N ARG A 34 -13.58 6.25 27.87
CA ARG A 34 -14.03 4.90 27.50
C ARG A 34 -15.55 4.76 27.36
N ALA A 35 -16.34 5.47 28.16
CA ALA A 35 -17.79 5.49 28.04
C ALA A 35 -18.28 6.30 26.82
N ALA A 36 -17.41 7.13 26.23
CA ALA A 36 -17.67 7.91 25.02
C ALA A 36 -17.08 7.27 23.75
N ALA A 37 -16.45 6.09 23.83
CA ALA A 37 -15.95 5.39 22.65
C ALA A 37 -17.16 4.86 21.84
N PRO A 38 -17.33 5.30 20.59
CA PRO A 38 -18.46 4.86 19.76
C PRO A 38 -18.36 3.35 19.48
N GLU A 39 -19.50 2.67 19.38
CA GLU A 39 -19.54 1.23 19.11
C GLU A 39 -18.81 0.89 17.79
N PRO A 40 -18.12 -0.26 17.66
CA PRO A 40 -17.40 -0.60 16.44
C PRO A 40 -18.30 -0.73 15.20
N VAL A 41 -17.70 -0.55 14.03
CA VAL A 41 -18.28 -0.95 12.73
C VAL A 41 -17.87 -2.39 12.46
N TYR A 42 -18.81 -3.26 12.13
CA TYR A 42 -18.50 -4.67 11.86
C TYR A 42 -18.47 -4.94 10.36
N ILE A 43 -17.46 -5.65 9.89
CA ILE A 43 -17.38 -6.19 8.52
C ILE A 43 -17.40 -7.71 8.63
N ALA A 44 -18.31 -8.36 7.91
CA ALA A 44 -18.30 -9.81 7.80
C ALA A 44 -17.31 -10.24 6.70
N VAL A 45 -16.50 -11.26 6.97
CA VAL A 45 -15.65 -11.92 5.98
C VAL A 45 -16.13 -13.35 5.88
N ALA A 46 -16.59 -13.75 4.70
CA ALA A 46 -17.14 -15.08 4.44
C ALA A 46 -16.44 -15.76 3.27
N GLY A 47 -16.26 -17.07 3.31
CA GLY A 47 -15.66 -17.84 2.23
C GLY A 47 -15.01 -19.13 2.72
N ASP A 48 -14.22 -19.75 1.85
CA ASP A 48 -13.31 -20.83 2.21
C ASP A 48 -12.12 -20.24 3.00
N LEU A 49 -12.23 -20.28 4.33
CA LEU A 49 -11.24 -19.68 5.25
C LEU A 49 -10.33 -20.74 5.89
N GLY A 50 -10.44 -22.00 5.47
CA GLY A 50 -9.56 -23.10 5.87
C GLY A 50 -10.30 -24.25 6.56
N GLY A 51 -10.80 -25.17 5.73
CA GLY A 51 -11.16 -26.54 6.07
C GLY A 51 -10.68 -27.52 4.98
N ASP A 52 -9.66 -28.31 5.32
CA ASP A 52 -8.88 -29.23 4.46
C ASP A 52 -7.86 -28.57 3.49
N ASP A 53 -6.67 -29.16 3.45
CA ASP A 53 -5.36 -28.49 3.29
C ASP A 53 -4.92 -28.22 1.82
N THR A 54 -5.83 -28.19 0.84
CA THR A 54 -5.45 -28.31 -0.60
C THR A 54 -5.68 -27.09 -1.49
N THR A 55 -6.44 -26.07 -1.08
CA THR A 55 -6.67 -24.85 -1.91
C THR A 55 -6.37 -23.56 -1.14
N ARG A 56 -5.08 -23.23 -1.02
CA ARG A 56 -4.59 -22.12 -0.18
C ARG A 56 -4.87 -20.71 -0.72
N ILE A 57 -5.32 -20.56 -1.96
CA ILE A 57 -5.56 -19.23 -2.59
C ILE A 57 -6.49 -18.39 -1.72
N GLU A 58 -7.65 -18.94 -1.38
CA GLU A 58 -8.70 -18.20 -0.68
C GLU A 58 -8.38 -18.00 0.82
N THR A 59 -7.48 -18.80 1.39
CA THR A 59 -7.10 -18.75 2.82
C THR A 59 -6.35 -17.47 3.22
N ASP A 60 -5.74 -16.78 2.25
CA ASP A 60 -5.03 -15.52 2.47
C ASP A 60 -5.95 -14.29 2.54
N LEU A 61 -7.23 -14.45 2.17
CA LEU A 61 -8.21 -13.37 2.23
C LEU A 61 -8.35 -12.79 3.65
N LEU A 62 -8.63 -13.64 4.65
CA LEU A 62 -8.89 -13.18 6.02
C LEU A 62 -7.67 -12.52 6.67
N PRO A 63 -6.44 -13.09 6.60
CA PRO A 63 -5.22 -12.39 7.01
C PRO A 63 -5.04 -11.03 6.32
N GLY A 64 -5.28 -10.95 5.00
CA GLY A 64 -5.15 -9.70 4.25
C GLY A 64 -6.15 -8.64 4.69
N VAL A 65 -7.43 -9.01 4.84
CA VAL A 65 -8.49 -8.13 5.36
C VAL A 65 -8.19 -7.67 6.79
N ARG A 66 -7.69 -8.56 7.66
CA ARG A 66 -7.27 -8.20 9.03
C ARG A 66 -6.17 -7.15 9.03
N LEU A 67 -5.12 -7.34 8.25
CA LEU A 67 -4.02 -6.38 8.14
C LEU A 67 -4.52 -5.02 7.62
N ALA A 68 -5.43 -5.02 6.64
CA ALA A 68 -6.03 -3.80 6.11
C ALA A 68 -6.88 -3.08 7.17
N VAL A 69 -7.70 -3.82 7.92
CA VAL A 69 -8.52 -3.29 9.03
C VAL A 69 -7.66 -2.74 10.16
N ASP A 70 -6.55 -3.40 10.50
CA ASP A 70 -5.62 -2.91 11.52
C ASP A 70 -5.02 -1.56 11.10
N ARG A 71 -4.55 -1.44 9.85
CA ARG A 71 -4.05 -0.17 9.30
C ARG A 71 -5.14 0.91 9.26
N LEU A 72 -6.38 0.54 8.92
CA LEU A 72 -7.52 1.44 8.93
C LEU A 72 -7.84 1.94 10.34
N ASN A 73 -7.79 1.06 11.34
CA ASN A 73 -8.00 1.40 12.75
C ASN A 73 -6.90 2.32 13.28
N ASP A 74 -5.64 2.05 12.94
CA ASP A 74 -4.50 2.92 13.26
C ASP A 74 -4.65 4.31 12.62
N ALA A 75 -5.32 4.40 11.47
CA ALA A 75 -5.65 5.67 10.79
C ALA A 75 -6.93 6.36 11.34
N GLY A 76 -7.58 5.81 12.37
CA GLY A 76 -8.76 6.40 13.01
C GLY A 76 -10.10 5.73 12.67
N GLY A 77 -10.08 4.63 11.90
CA GLY A 77 -11.26 3.82 11.58
C GLY A 77 -12.23 4.49 10.60
N ILE A 78 -13.50 4.05 10.62
CA ILE A 78 -14.56 4.59 9.75
C ILE A 78 -15.41 5.55 10.57
N ALA A 79 -15.49 6.81 10.12
CA ALA A 79 -16.20 7.88 10.84
C ALA A 79 -15.77 8.02 12.32
N GLY A 80 -14.48 7.78 12.62
CA GLY A 80 -13.92 7.83 13.97
C GLY A 80 -14.24 6.61 14.85
N ARG A 81 -14.79 5.53 14.27
CA ARG A 81 -15.17 4.28 14.96
C ARG A 81 -14.22 3.18 14.51
N THR A 82 -13.75 2.36 15.45
CA THR A 82 -12.94 1.19 15.11
C THR A 82 -13.76 0.16 14.32
N VAL A 83 -13.07 -0.61 13.50
CA VAL A 83 -13.63 -1.66 12.66
C VAL A 83 -13.26 -3.02 13.25
N GLU A 84 -14.24 -3.92 13.34
CA GLU A 84 -14.07 -5.31 13.79
C GLU A 84 -14.54 -6.30 12.71
N ILE A 85 -13.87 -7.45 12.64
CA ILE A 85 -14.17 -8.50 11.65
C ILE A 85 -14.99 -9.62 12.27
N LEU A 86 -16.05 -10.03 11.57
CA LEU A 86 -16.82 -11.24 11.85
C LEU A 86 -16.48 -12.28 10.77
N ALA A 87 -15.75 -13.36 11.12
CA ALA A 87 -15.32 -14.38 10.16
C ALA A 87 -16.32 -15.55 10.11
N TYR A 88 -16.68 -15.98 8.91
CA TYR A 88 -17.60 -17.09 8.63
C TYR A 88 -17.00 -18.02 7.58
N ASP A 89 -16.62 -19.22 8.00
CA ASP A 89 -16.07 -20.24 7.11
C ASP A 89 -17.21 -21.07 6.51
N ASP A 90 -17.22 -21.22 5.18
CA ASP A 90 -18.13 -22.10 4.45
C ASP A 90 -17.42 -23.24 3.71
N GLY A 91 -16.08 -23.29 3.72
CA GLY A 91 -15.30 -24.32 3.02
C GLY A 91 -15.59 -24.40 1.51
N GLY A 92 -16.07 -23.32 0.90
CA GLY A 92 -16.50 -23.31 -0.50
C GLY A 92 -17.85 -23.99 -0.77
N ASP A 93 -18.60 -24.39 0.27
CA ASP A 93 -19.88 -25.08 0.14
C ASP A 93 -21.07 -24.09 0.02
N PRO A 94 -21.88 -24.17 -1.06
CA PRO A 94 -23.00 -23.24 -1.25
C PRO A 94 -24.10 -23.33 -0.18
N LEU A 95 -24.30 -24.49 0.44
CA LEU A 95 -25.33 -24.66 1.48
C LEU A 95 -24.88 -24.00 2.80
N GLU A 96 -23.61 -24.17 3.17
CA GLU A 96 -23.02 -23.50 4.33
C GLU A 96 -22.90 -21.99 4.11
N ALA A 97 -22.52 -21.55 2.91
CA ALA A 97 -22.51 -20.14 2.54
C ALA A 97 -23.87 -19.45 2.78
N LYS A 98 -24.96 -20.10 2.36
CA LYS A 98 -26.32 -19.62 2.63
C LYS A 98 -26.63 -19.55 4.13
N ARG A 99 -26.23 -20.55 4.93
CA ARG A 99 -26.42 -20.53 6.39
C ARG A 99 -25.63 -19.41 7.06
N ASN A 100 -24.40 -19.19 6.62
CA ASN A 100 -23.56 -18.08 7.07
C ASN A 100 -24.22 -16.74 6.72
N ALA A 101 -24.78 -16.59 5.52
CA ALA A 101 -25.53 -15.40 5.14
C ALA A 101 -26.77 -15.18 6.03
N GLU A 102 -27.53 -16.23 6.35
CA GLU A 102 -28.67 -16.17 7.27
C GLU A 102 -28.23 -15.76 8.68
N ALA A 103 -27.08 -16.27 9.17
CA ALA A 103 -26.51 -15.91 10.46
C ALA A 103 -26.03 -14.45 10.49
N ILE A 104 -25.35 -13.98 9.45
CA ILE A 104 -24.90 -12.59 9.30
C ILE A 104 -26.11 -11.64 9.31
N ALA A 105 -27.15 -11.96 8.56
CA ALA A 105 -28.37 -11.16 8.50
C ALA A 105 -29.13 -11.15 9.84
N ALA A 106 -29.19 -12.29 10.53
CA ALA A 106 -29.85 -12.41 11.83
C ALA A 106 -29.10 -11.68 12.97
N ASP A 107 -27.76 -11.68 12.93
CA ASP A 107 -26.93 -10.92 13.87
C ASP A 107 -27.14 -9.40 13.67
N GLY A 108 -27.20 -8.95 12.41
CA GLY A 108 -27.57 -7.59 12.06
C GLY A 108 -26.47 -6.54 12.30
N ARG A 109 -25.34 -6.88 12.93
CA ARG A 109 -24.24 -5.92 13.18
C ARG A 109 -23.43 -5.58 11.94
N ALA A 110 -23.26 -6.53 11.00
CA ALA A 110 -22.39 -6.38 9.83
C ALA A 110 -22.86 -5.22 8.93
N LEU A 111 -21.96 -4.31 8.62
CA LEU A 111 -22.16 -3.23 7.65
C LEU A 111 -22.08 -3.74 6.22
N ALA A 112 -21.12 -4.60 5.94
CA ALA A 112 -20.90 -5.18 4.62
C ALA A 112 -20.33 -6.58 4.77
N VAL A 113 -20.36 -7.34 3.68
CA VAL A 113 -19.74 -8.65 3.54
C VAL A 113 -18.61 -8.56 2.53
N ILE A 114 -17.41 -9.02 2.91
CA ILE A 114 -16.32 -9.33 2.00
C ILE A 114 -16.34 -10.84 1.78
N GLY A 115 -16.52 -11.26 0.54
CA GLY A 115 -16.79 -12.64 0.16
C GLY A 115 -18.24 -12.85 -0.28
N HIS A 116 -18.67 -14.06 -0.56
CA HIS A 116 -17.93 -15.32 -0.49
C HIS A 116 -16.80 -15.42 -1.54
N THR A 117 -15.84 -16.32 -1.34
CA THR A 117 -14.61 -16.41 -2.14
C THR A 117 -14.80 -17.03 -3.53
N THR A 118 -15.80 -17.89 -3.69
CA THR A 118 -16.11 -18.55 -4.98
C THR A 118 -17.53 -18.23 -5.45
N THR A 119 -17.77 -18.41 -6.75
CA THR A 119 -19.02 -18.00 -7.42
C THR A 119 -20.26 -18.69 -6.86
N ASP A 120 -20.21 -20.02 -6.66
CA ASP A 120 -21.38 -20.79 -6.24
C ASP A 120 -21.84 -20.44 -4.81
N PRO A 121 -20.96 -20.39 -3.79
CA PRO A 121 -21.24 -19.79 -2.48
C PRO A 121 -21.80 -18.37 -2.55
N SER A 122 -21.20 -17.52 -3.37
CA SER A 122 -21.62 -16.12 -3.50
C SER A 122 -23.07 -16.01 -4.01
N ILE A 123 -23.42 -16.82 -5.01
CA ILE A 123 -24.77 -16.87 -5.57
C ILE A 123 -25.77 -17.47 -4.58
N ALA A 124 -25.39 -18.47 -3.80
CA ALA A 124 -26.27 -19.07 -2.81
C ALA A 124 -26.60 -18.10 -1.66
N ALA A 125 -25.63 -17.24 -1.29
CA ALA A 125 -25.78 -16.23 -0.24
C ALA A 125 -26.51 -14.97 -0.71
N SER A 126 -26.39 -14.60 -1.99
CA SER A 126 -26.87 -13.30 -2.50
C SER A 126 -28.35 -12.98 -2.24
N PRO A 127 -29.32 -13.93 -2.31
CA PRO A 127 -30.72 -13.61 -2.03
C PRO A 127 -30.96 -13.22 -0.57
N VAL A 128 -30.16 -13.76 0.37
CA VAL A 128 -30.26 -13.44 1.79
C VAL A 128 -29.75 -12.02 2.05
N TYR A 129 -28.61 -11.66 1.44
CA TYR A 129 -28.07 -10.31 1.53
C TYR A 129 -28.98 -9.27 0.88
N ALA A 130 -29.56 -9.58 -0.27
CA ALA A 130 -30.55 -8.70 -0.91
C ALA A 130 -31.79 -8.48 -0.03
N ALA A 131 -32.30 -9.54 0.62
CA ALA A 131 -33.43 -9.42 1.55
C ALA A 131 -33.09 -8.64 2.83
N GLY A 132 -31.85 -8.75 3.31
CA GLY A 132 -31.35 -8.02 4.48
C GLY A 132 -30.81 -6.61 4.17
N GLY A 133 -30.79 -6.22 2.89
CA GLY A 133 -30.19 -4.98 2.41
C GLY A 133 -28.71 -4.86 2.79
N ILE A 134 -27.93 -5.94 2.69
CA ILE A 134 -26.51 -5.98 3.07
C ILE A 134 -25.66 -5.96 1.79
N PRO A 135 -24.83 -4.93 1.56
CA PRO A 135 -23.92 -4.94 0.42
C PRO A 135 -22.83 -5.99 0.63
N ALA A 136 -22.57 -6.78 -0.40
CA ALA A 136 -21.54 -7.81 -0.44
C ALA A 136 -20.62 -7.57 -1.64
N ILE A 137 -19.33 -7.83 -1.46
CA ILE A 137 -18.32 -7.79 -2.52
C ILE A 137 -17.46 -9.05 -2.46
N SER A 138 -17.41 -9.83 -3.54
CA SER A 138 -16.48 -10.95 -3.64
C SER A 138 -15.13 -10.46 -4.19
N PRO A 139 -14.01 -10.64 -3.46
CA PRO A 139 -12.69 -10.21 -3.93
C PRO A 139 -11.99 -11.22 -4.87
N SER A 140 -12.58 -12.39 -5.11
CA SER A 140 -11.93 -13.50 -5.82
C SER A 140 -12.85 -14.37 -6.71
N ALA A 141 -14.18 -14.24 -6.62
CA ALA A 141 -15.10 -14.92 -7.52
C ALA A 141 -15.15 -14.24 -8.88
N THR A 142 -14.92 -15.02 -9.94
CA THR A 142 -14.77 -14.54 -11.33
C THR A 142 -15.95 -14.91 -12.24
N GLY A 143 -17.02 -15.51 -11.70
CA GLY A 143 -18.13 -15.99 -12.54
C GLY A 143 -18.97 -14.86 -13.15
N ASP A 144 -19.23 -14.96 -14.45
CA ASP A 144 -19.84 -13.89 -15.27
C ASP A 144 -21.26 -13.52 -14.81
N ASP A 145 -22.02 -14.48 -14.25
CA ASP A 145 -23.39 -14.26 -13.78
C ASP A 145 -23.49 -13.83 -12.30
N LEU A 146 -22.36 -13.55 -11.64
CA LEU A 146 -22.31 -13.23 -10.21
C LEU A 146 -23.08 -11.95 -9.88
N THR A 147 -23.02 -10.94 -10.74
CA THR A 147 -23.67 -9.63 -10.53
C THR A 147 -25.01 -9.51 -11.25
N ALA A 148 -25.35 -10.45 -12.14
CA ALA A 148 -26.60 -10.46 -12.90
C ALA A 148 -27.81 -10.52 -11.96
N ASP A 149 -28.76 -9.59 -12.08
CA ASP A 149 -29.97 -9.50 -11.24
C ASP A 149 -29.72 -9.48 -9.72
N ARG A 150 -28.51 -9.10 -9.27
CA ARG A 150 -28.08 -9.12 -7.86
C ARG A 150 -27.58 -7.74 -7.42
N PRO A 151 -28.47 -6.75 -7.22
CA PRO A 151 -28.10 -5.34 -7.01
C PRO A 151 -27.36 -5.05 -5.69
N TRP A 152 -27.28 -6.02 -4.79
CA TRP A 152 -26.56 -5.92 -3.51
C TRP A 152 -25.21 -6.65 -3.53
N TYR A 153 -24.83 -7.22 -4.67
CA TYR A 153 -23.61 -8.00 -4.82
C TYR A 153 -22.70 -7.38 -5.88
N PHE A 154 -21.44 -7.22 -5.52
CA PHE A 154 -20.39 -6.64 -6.36
C PHE A 154 -19.27 -7.67 -6.55
N GLN A 155 -18.60 -7.59 -7.68
CA GLN A 155 -17.46 -8.44 -8.02
C GLN A 155 -16.20 -7.58 -7.98
N GLY A 156 -15.21 -7.97 -7.17
CA GLY A 156 -14.00 -7.18 -6.88
C GLY A 156 -12.83 -7.45 -7.82
N ILE A 157 -13.07 -8.15 -8.92
CA ILE A 157 -12.09 -8.73 -9.85
C ILE A 157 -12.72 -8.85 -11.24
N PHE A 158 -11.90 -9.05 -12.28
CA PHE A 158 -12.38 -9.37 -13.63
C PHE A 158 -13.21 -10.68 -13.67
N ASP A 159 -13.95 -10.88 -14.75
CA ASP A 159 -14.73 -12.10 -14.98
C ASP A 159 -14.01 -13.14 -15.85
N ASN A 160 -14.61 -14.33 -15.99
CA ASN A 160 -13.99 -15.47 -16.66
C ASN A 160 -13.98 -15.30 -18.19
N THR A 161 -15.00 -14.64 -18.76
CA THR A 161 -15.02 -14.33 -20.19
C THR A 161 -13.89 -13.38 -20.56
N GLN A 162 -13.72 -12.30 -19.80
CA GLN A 162 -12.63 -11.33 -19.93
C GLN A 162 -11.27 -12.05 -19.83
N GLN A 163 -11.10 -12.89 -18.83
CA GLN A 163 -9.89 -13.71 -18.67
C GLN A 163 -9.65 -14.66 -19.85
N GLY A 164 -10.67 -15.38 -20.32
CA GLY A 164 -10.58 -16.30 -21.45
C GLY A 164 -10.14 -15.60 -22.73
N ALA A 165 -10.73 -14.45 -23.02
CA ALA A 165 -10.35 -13.63 -24.17
C ALA A 165 -8.91 -13.11 -24.04
N PHE A 166 -8.44 -12.80 -22.83
CA PHE A 166 -7.08 -12.32 -22.59
C PHE A 166 -6.06 -13.43 -22.84
N LEU A 167 -6.40 -14.68 -22.49
CA LEU A 167 -5.58 -15.85 -22.81
C LEU A 167 -5.41 -16.01 -24.33
N ALA A 168 -6.49 -15.85 -25.11
CA ALA A 168 -6.43 -15.90 -26.58
C ALA A 168 -5.50 -14.82 -27.15
N ALA A 169 -5.71 -13.58 -26.70
CA ALA A 169 -4.88 -12.43 -27.07
C ALA A 169 -3.39 -12.68 -26.78
N TYR A 170 -3.08 -13.25 -25.61
CA TYR A 170 -1.71 -13.54 -25.21
C TYR A 170 -1.07 -14.64 -26.06
N VAL A 171 -1.81 -15.70 -26.40
CA VAL A 171 -1.32 -16.78 -27.27
C VAL A 171 -0.96 -16.24 -28.66
N GLU A 172 -1.81 -15.39 -29.23
CA GLU A 172 -1.60 -14.86 -30.59
C GLU A 172 -0.51 -13.79 -30.63
N ALA A 173 -0.59 -12.77 -29.78
CA ALA A 173 0.27 -11.58 -29.88
C ALA A 173 1.60 -11.69 -29.14
N VAL A 174 1.66 -12.48 -28.06
CA VAL A 174 2.88 -12.60 -27.25
C VAL A 174 3.60 -13.91 -27.52
N LEU A 175 2.88 -15.03 -27.55
CA LEU A 175 3.49 -16.33 -27.88
C LEU A 175 3.66 -16.52 -29.39
N GLY A 176 2.95 -15.75 -30.22
CA GLY A 176 3.06 -15.81 -31.68
C GLY A 176 2.51 -17.10 -32.28
N LEU A 177 1.52 -17.72 -31.62
CA LEU A 177 0.98 -19.03 -31.99
C LEU A 177 -0.42 -18.86 -32.58
N ASP A 178 -0.65 -19.45 -33.75
CA ASP A 178 -1.94 -19.49 -34.45
C ASP A 178 -2.71 -20.78 -34.19
N ARG A 179 -2.18 -21.63 -33.30
CA ARG A 179 -2.78 -22.92 -32.90
C ARG A 179 -2.78 -23.08 -31.40
N ALA A 180 -3.85 -23.67 -30.88
CA ALA A 180 -4.00 -23.98 -29.46
C ALA A 180 -4.79 -25.28 -29.25
N THR A 181 -4.61 -25.89 -28.09
CA THR A 181 -5.48 -26.95 -27.57
C THR A 181 -6.06 -26.46 -26.25
N ILE A 182 -7.37 -26.22 -26.20
CA ILE A 182 -8.06 -25.84 -24.97
C ILE A 182 -8.57 -27.08 -24.24
N VAL A 183 -8.21 -27.20 -22.97
CA VAL A 183 -8.70 -28.21 -22.03
C VAL A 183 -9.43 -27.50 -20.91
N TRP A 184 -10.69 -27.85 -20.71
CA TRP A 184 -11.54 -27.18 -19.72
C TRP A 184 -12.40 -28.19 -18.97
N GLY A 185 -12.73 -27.86 -17.71
CA GLY A 185 -13.63 -28.68 -16.90
C GLY A 185 -15.08 -28.38 -17.26
N ASP A 186 -15.95 -29.38 -17.27
CA ASP A 186 -17.38 -29.21 -17.59
C ASP A 186 -18.21 -28.51 -16.47
N ASP A 187 -17.54 -27.72 -15.65
CA ASP A 187 -18.14 -26.84 -14.66
C ASP A 187 -18.28 -25.40 -15.19
N ARG A 188 -18.88 -24.54 -14.36
CA ARG A 188 -19.09 -23.13 -14.70
C ARG A 188 -17.78 -22.41 -15.01
N TYR A 189 -16.77 -22.59 -14.16
CA TYR A 189 -15.48 -21.91 -14.32
C TYR A 189 -14.82 -22.26 -15.66
N GLY A 190 -14.70 -23.56 -15.95
CA GLY A 190 -14.10 -24.03 -17.20
C GLY A 190 -14.90 -23.60 -18.42
N SER A 191 -16.24 -23.68 -18.36
CA SER A 191 -17.13 -23.29 -19.45
C SER A 191 -17.02 -21.80 -19.80
N ASP A 192 -16.98 -20.92 -18.80
CA ASP A 192 -16.90 -19.47 -19.04
C ASP A 192 -15.53 -19.07 -19.62
N VAL A 193 -14.44 -19.59 -19.06
CA VAL A 193 -13.07 -19.36 -19.59
C VAL A 193 -12.94 -19.91 -21.02
N HIS A 194 -13.50 -21.09 -21.28
CA HIS A 194 -13.55 -21.68 -22.62
C HIS A 194 -14.35 -20.80 -23.60
N GLY A 195 -15.50 -20.28 -23.18
CA GLY A 195 -16.34 -19.38 -23.98
C GLY A 195 -15.61 -18.10 -24.37
N GLY A 196 -14.96 -17.45 -23.41
CA GLY A 196 -14.14 -16.26 -23.65
C GLY A 196 -12.98 -16.53 -24.61
N PHE A 197 -12.22 -17.61 -24.38
CA PHE A 197 -11.08 -17.97 -25.23
C PHE A 197 -11.51 -18.27 -26.67
N THR A 198 -12.49 -19.15 -26.85
CA THR A 198 -12.93 -19.58 -28.20
C THR A 198 -13.62 -18.48 -28.98
N SER A 199 -14.22 -17.49 -28.30
CA SER A 199 -14.81 -16.32 -28.95
C SER A 199 -13.77 -15.31 -29.44
N ALA A 200 -12.64 -15.20 -28.73
CA ALA A 200 -11.58 -14.23 -29.05
C ALA A 200 -10.46 -14.80 -29.93
N PHE A 201 -10.16 -16.10 -29.83
CA PHE A 201 -9.06 -16.73 -30.57
C PHE A 201 -9.41 -16.84 -32.07
N THR A 202 -8.56 -16.25 -32.91
CA THR A 202 -8.74 -16.22 -34.37
C THR A 202 -8.02 -17.36 -35.09
N GLY A 203 -7.09 -18.01 -34.40
CA GLY A 203 -6.36 -19.19 -34.84
C GLY A 203 -7.20 -20.48 -34.89
N THR A 204 -6.52 -21.62 -35.00
CA THR A 204 -7.15 -22.95 -34.98
C THR A 204 -7.00 -23.59 -33.61
N ALA A 205 -8.12 -23.84 -32.92
CA ALA A 205 -8.13 -24.52 -31.63
C ALA A 205 -8.69 -25.95 -31.72
N THR A 206 -8.08 -26.90 -31.02
CA THR A 206 -8.70 -28.17 -30.66
C THR A 206 -9.30 -28.05 -29.25
N ASP A 207 -10.41 -28.74 -29.01
CA ASP A 207 -11.23 -28.57 -27.81
C ASP A 207 -11.41 -29.92 -27.08
N THR A 208 -11.13 -29.94 -25.78
CA THR A 208 -11.26 -31.10 -24.90
C THR A 208 -11.93 -30.73 -23.57
N ALA A 209 -13.17 -31.17 -23.39
CA ALA A 209 -13.88 -31.08 -22.11
C ALA A 209 -13.54 -32.26 -21.19
N ILE A 210 -13.28 -31.97 -19.91
CA ILE A 210 -13.06 -32.96 -18.86
C ILE A 210 -14.34 -33.10 -18.04
N ASP A 211 -14.91 -34.31 -17.99
CA ASP A 211 -16.03 -34.66 -17.12
C ASP A 211 -15.54 -34.71 -15.67
N LEU A 212 -15.90 -33.69 -14.88
CA LEU A 212 -15.51 -33.56 -13.47
C LEU A 212 -16.40 -34.37 -12.52
N ALA A 213 -17.55 -34.88 -13.00
CA ALA A 213 -18.45 -35.73 -12.22
C ALA A 213 -18.14 -37.24 -12.38
N GLY A 214 -17.39 -37.59 -13.43
CA GLY A 214 -17.00 -38.96 -13.79
C GLY A 214 -15.67 -39.43 -13.19
N ASP A 215 -14.96 -40.27 -13.96
CA ASP A 215 -13.60 -40.71 -13.63
C ASP A 215 -12.61 -39.67 -14.16
N THR A 216 -12.44 -38.59 -13.39
CA THR A 216 -11.58 -37.45 -13.73
C THR A 216 -10.14 -37.89 -14.04
N ASP A 217 -9.62 -38.87 -13.29
CA ASP A 217 -8.27 -39.41 -13.46
C ASP A 217 -8.08 -39.98 -14.87
N ALA A 218 -8.99 -40.87 -15.26
CA ALA A 218 -8.96 -41.48 -16.59
C ALA A 218 -9.18 -40.46 -17.70
N ALA A 219 -10.01 -39.43 -17.47
CA ALA A 219 -10.24 -38.36 -18.42
C ALA A 219 -8.99 -37.49 -18.65
N LEU A 220 -8.27 -37.12 -17.58
CA LEU A 220 -7.03 -36.34 -17.65
C LEU A 220 -5.90 -37.14 -18.35
N ASP A 221 -5.75 -38.42 -18.03
CA ASP A 221 -4.76 -39.29 -18.69
C ASP A 221 -5.05 -39.44 -20.20
N ALA A 222 -6.33 -39.59 -20.56
CA ALA A 222 -6.75 -39.67 -21.96
C ALA A 222 -6.51 -38.35 -22.70
N ALA A 223 -6.80 -37.20 -22.07
CA ALA A 223 -6.52 -35.88 -22.62
C ALA A 223 -5.01 -35.68 -22.85
N ALA A 224 -4.17 -36.01 -21.88
CA ALA A 224 -2.72 -35.92 -22.02
C ALA A 224 -2.19 -36.78 -23.20
N ALA A 225 -2.68 -38.01 -23.33
CA ALA A 225 -2.31 -38.90 -24.43
C ALA A 225 -2.78 -38.39 -25.80
N ALA A 226 -3.99 -37.84 -25.88
CA ALA A 226 -4.53 -37.25 -27.12
C ALA A 226 -3.73 -36.02 -27.56
N ILE A 227 -3.44 -35.11 -26.62
CA ILE A 227 -2.63 -33.91 -26.88
C ILE A 227 -1.23 -34.30 -27.35
N ALA A 228 -0.59 -35.25 -26.67
CA ALA A 228 0.75 -35.72 -27.04
C ALA A 228 0.79 -36.41 -28.42
N ALA A 229 -0.33 -36.95 -28.90
CA ALA A 229 -0.44 -37.57 -30.22
C ALA A 229 -0.69 -36.56 -31.35
N ASP A 230 -1.19 -35.36 -31.04
CA ASP A 230 -1.46 -34.32 -32.03
C ASP A 230 -0.20 -33.50 -32.35
N PRO A 231 0.42 -33.59 -33.54
CA PRO A 231 1.61 -32.81 -33.86
C PRO A 231 1.33 -31.30 -34.07
N ASP A 232 0.07 -30.90 -34.22
CA ASP A 232 -0.36 -29.53 -34.51
C ASP A 232 -1.01 -28.84 -33.28
N ARG A 233 -0.80 -29.38 -32.08
CA ARG A 233 -1.47 -28.99 -30.81
C ARG A 233 -1.34 -27.51 -30.41
N GLY A 234 -0.27 -26.83 -30.81
CA GLY A 234 -0.02 -25.43 -30.44
C GLY A 234 0.10 -25.20 -28.92
N ALA A 235 -0.28 -24.01 -28.44
CA ALA A 235 -0.30 -23.71 -27.00
C ALA A 235 -1.36 -24.55 -26.26
N ILE A 236 -1.05 -25.04 -25.06
CA ILE A 236 -2.04 -25.76 -24.24
C ILE A 236 -2.72 -24.76 -23.29
N VAL A 237 -4.02 -24.53 -23.50
CA VAL A 237 -4.82 -23.56 -22.75
C VAL A 237 -5.68 -24.28 -21.74
N LEU A 238 -5.64 -23.88 -20.47
CA LEU A 238 -6.30 -24.57 -19.36
C LEU A 238 -7.41 -23.70 -18.74
N GLY A 239 -8.66 -24.11 -18.95
CA GLY A 239 -9.84 -23.70 -18.18
C GLY A 239 -10.10 -24.69 -17.05
N LEU A 240 -9.09 -24.95 -16.21
CA LEU A 240 -9.12 -25.99 -15.18
C LEU A 240 -8.81 -25.40 -13.80
N ARG A 241 -9.33 -26.07 -12.77
CA ARG A 241 -9.04 -25.76 -11.36
C ARG A 241 -7.66 -26.31 -10.95
N PRO A 242 -7.08 -25.82 -9.82
CA PRO A 242 -5.71 -26.16 -9.43
C PRO A 242 -5.45 -27.67 -9.32
N ASP A 243 -6.40 -28.41 -8.75
CA ASP A 243 -6.36 -29.86 -8.54
C ASP A 243 -6.30 -30.67 -9.85
N THR A 244 -7.05 -30.24 -10.87
CA THR A 244 -7.10 -30.92 -12.17
C THR A 244 -5.94 -30.51 -13.07
N ALA A 245 -5.62 -29.21 -13.11
CA ALA A 245 -4.46 -28.69 -13.83
C ALA A 245 -3.14 -29.23 -13.25
N GLY A 246 -3.06 -29.35 -11.91
CA GLY A 246 -1.89 -29.84 -11.17
C GLY A 246 -1.51 -31.27 -11.53
N ARG A 247 -2.48 -32.05 -12.02
CA ARG A 247 -2.30 -33.43 -12.48
C ARG A 247 -2.07 -33.54 -13.98
N LEU A 248 -2.78 -32.72 -14.76
CA LEU A 248 -2.65 -32.73 -16.22
C LEU A 248 -1.27 -32.27 -16.68
N ILE A 249 -0.72 -31.21 -16.08
CA ILE A 249 0.57 -30.64 -16.49
C ILE A 249 1.71 -31.68 -16.36
N PRO A 250 1.89 -32.37 -15.22
CA PRO A 250 2.86 -33.46 -15.14
C PRO A 250 2.64 -34.58 -16.16
N ALA A 251 1.39 -34.97 -16.41
CA ALA A 251 1.06 -35.98 -17.41
C ALA A 251 1.46 -35.55 -18.83
N LEU A 252 1.20 -34.29 -19.20
CA LEU A 252 1.63 -33.70 -20.47
C LEU A 252 3.16 -33.70 -20.61
N ARG A 253 3.88 -33.29 -19.57
CA ARG A 253 5.35 -33.28 -19.56
C ARG A 253 5.93 -34.69 -19.67
N ALA A 254 5.35 -35.66 -18.96
CA ALA A 254 5.74 -37.07 -19.04
C ALA A 254 5.48 -37.67 -20.44
N ALA A 255 4.44 -37.19 -21.13
CA ALA A 255 4.11 -37.57 -22.50
C ALA A 255 4.96 -36.84 -23.58
N GLY A 256 5.87 -35.95 -23.16
CA GLY A 256 6.80 -35.25 -24.06
C GLY A 256 6.26 -33.95 -24.67
N VAL A 257 5.17 -33.38 -24.13
CA VAL A 257 4.62 -32.08 -24.53
C VAL A 257 5.50 -30.97 -23.96
N THR A 258 6.16 -30.20 -24.83
CA THR A 258 7.08 -29.11 -24.46
C THR A 258 6.52 -27.72 -24.74
N GLU A 259 5.35 -27.66 -25.36
CA GLU A 259 4.65 -26.43 -25.71
C GLU A 259 4.27 -25.62 -24.46
N PRO A 260 4.15 -24.28 -24.58
CA PRO A 260 3.69 -23.42 -23.50
C PRO A 260 2.32 -23.88 -22.99
N VAL A 261 2.20 -23.92 -21.66
CA VAL A 261 0.90 -24.12 -21.01
C VAL A 261 0.46 -22.77 -20.45
N ILE A 262 -0.78 -22.39 -20.67
CA ILE A 262 -1.35 -21.12 -20.21
C ILE A 262 -2.72 -21.37 -19.59
N GLY A 263 -3.08 -20.71 -18.50
CA GLY A 263 -4.39 -20.91 -17.86
C GLY A 263 -4.87 -19.73 -17.03
N GLY A 264 -6.05 -19.89 -16.44
CA GLY A 264 -6.71 -18.84 -15.67
C GLY A 264 -6.10 -18.51 -14.31
N ASP A 265 -6.72 -17.54 -13.62
CA ASP A 265 -6.38 -17.01 -12.30
C ASP A 265 -6.19 -18.08 -11.23
N LYS A 266 -6.93 -19.19 -11.32
CA LYS A 266 -6.81 -20.27 -10.35
C LYS A 266 -5.43 -20.93 -10.36
N LEU A 267 -4.69 -20.83 -11.46
CA LEU A 267 -3.32 -21.34 -11.52
C LEU A 267 -2.30 -20.35 -10.91
N SER A 268 -2.67 -19.09 -10.64
CA SER A 268 -1.75 -18.05 -10.16
C SER A 268 -1.48 -18.08 -8.64
N SER A 269 -1.11 -19.24 -8.11
CA SER A 269 -0.84 -19.40 -6.68
C SER A 269 0.43 -20.17 -6.35
N GLU A 270 1.01 -19.86 -5.20
CA GLU A 270 2.17 -20.60 -4.68
C GLU A 270 1.83 -22.08 -4.45
N ALA A 271 0.64 -22.38 -3.91
CA ALA A 271 0.22 -23.74 -3.60
C ALA A 271 0.13 -24.62 -4.85
N PHE A 272 -0.54 -24.11 -5.89
CA PHE A 272 -0.60 -24.78 -7.18
C PHE A 272 0.81 -25.01 -7.76
N THR A 273 1.66 -23.97 -7.71
CA THR A 273 3.02 -24.07 -8.25
C THR A 273 3.84 -25.13 -7.52
N ALA A 274 3.75 -25.18 -6.19
CA ALA A 274 4.45 -26.15 -5.37
C ALA A 274 4.00 -27.58 -5.71
N GLU A 275 2.68 -27.80 -5.86
CA GLU A 275 2.13 -29.09 -6.23
C GLU A 275 2.64 -29.57 -7.60
N VAL A 276 2.61 -28.70 -8.62
CA VAL A 276 3.12 -29.02 -9.95
C VAL A 276 4.64 -29.30 -9.90
N HIS A 277 5.40 -28.48 -9.18
CA HIS A 277 6.85 -28.65 -9.06
C HIS A 277 7.22 -29.97 -8.37
N ASP A 278 6.56 -30.28 -7.26
CA ASP A 278 6.78 -31.52 -6.50
C ASP A 278 6.39 -32.75 -7.33
N ALA A 279 5.25 -32.68 -8.04
CA ALA A 279 4.80 -33.76 -8.92
C ALA A 279 5.78 -34.02 -10.08
N LEU A 280 6.27 -32.96 -10.73
CA LEU A 280 7.26 -33.06 -11.81
C LEU A 280 8.60 -33.64 -11.30
N THR A 281 9.06 -33.19 -10.14
CA THR A 281 10.31 -33.65 -9.53
C THR A 281 10.21 -35.11 -9.07
N ALA A 282 9.10 -35.50 -8.44
CA ALA A 282 8.85 -36.88 -8.03
C ALA A 282 8.76 -37.84 -9.23
N GLY A 283 8.28 -37.36 -10.38
CA GLY A 283 8.25 -38.08 -11.65
C GLY A 283 9.62 -38.29 -12.31
N GLY A 284 10.71 -37.76 -11.74
CA GLY A 284 12.07 -37.87 -12.28
C GLY A 284 12.32 -36.98 -13.51
N ALA A 285 11.50 -35.94 -13.70
CA ALA A 285 11.71 -34.96 -14.75
C ALA A 285 13.00 -34.16 -14.49
N ASP A 286 13.82 -33.98 -15.52
CA ASP A 286 15.06 -33.21 -15.44
C ASP A 286 14.75 -31.69 -15.32
N GLU A 287 15.68 -30.87 -14.85
CA GLU A 287 15.50 -29.39 -14.79
C GLU A 287 15.10 -28.78 -16.15
N ALA A 288 15.48 -29.43 -17.26
CA ALA A 288 15.11 -29.03 -18.62
C ALA A 288 13.63 -29.28 -18.96
N ALA A 289 12.94 -30.25 -18.32
CA ALA A 289 11.50 -30.49 -18.49
C ALA A 289 10.65 -29.47 -17.71
N LEU A 290 11.25 -28.83 -16.69
CA LEU A 290 10.72 -27.65 -16.00
C LEU A 290 10.94 -26.35 -16.81
N ALA A 291 11.69 -26.39 -17.92
CA ALA A 291 12.05 -25.19 -18.67
C ALA A 291 10.93 -24.62 -19.55
N ALA A 292 9.89 -25.42 -19.86
CA ALA A 292 8.75 -24.94 -20.63
C ALA A 292 7.84 -24.09 -19.72
N PRO A 293 7.70 -22.78 -19.99
CA PRO A 293 6.98 -21.88 -19.10
C PRO A 293 5.51 -22.30 -19.01
N VAL A 294 5.02 -22.35 -17.77
CA VAL A 294 3.58 -22.37 -17.50
C VAL A 294 3.20 -20.91 -17.18
N TYR A 295 2.15 -20.44 -17.80
CA TYR A 295 1.66 -19.06 -17.69
C TYR A 295 0.29 -19.08 -17.02
N ALA A 296 -0.01 -18.05 -16.24
CA ALA A 296 -1.30 -17.93 -15.59
C ALA A 296 -1.72 -16.47 -15.56
N THR A 297 -2.96 -16.17 -15.92
CA THR A 297 -3.53 -14.87 -15.62
C THR A 297 -3.54 -14.66 -14.10
N ALA A 298 -3.39 -13.42 -13.66
CA ALA A 298 -3.34 -13.08 -12.26
C ALA A 298 -3.99 -11.70 -12.04
N PRO A 299 -4.81 -11.54 -11.01
CA PRO A 299 -5.36 -10.22 -10.65
C PRO A 299 -4.27 -9.28 -10.12
N VAL A 300 -3.31 -9.86 -9.40
CA VAL A 300 -2.18 -9.15 -8.80
C VAL A 300 -0.96 -10.06 -8.85
N LEU A 301 0.18 -9.53 -9.29
CA LEU A 301 1.47 -10.22 -9.21
C LEU A 301 2.36 -9.53 -8.19
N THR A 302 2.78 -10.27 -7.17
CA THR A 302 3.47 -9.72 -5.99
C THR A 302 4.84 -9.11 -6.30
N ASP A 303 5.42 -9.39 -7.46
CA ASP A 303 6.71 -8.85 -7.91
C ASP A 303 6.58 -7.50 -8.65
N SER A 304 5.41 -7.25 -9.25
CA SER A 304 5.03 -5.96 -9.84
C SER A 304 4.49 -4.95 -8.82
N LEU A 305 4.28 -5.36 -7.57
CA LEU A 305 3.75 -4.47 -6.53
C LEU A 305 4.72 -3.33 -6.20
N SER A 306 4.16 -2.13 -6.12
CA SER A 306 4.88 -0.91 -5.78
C SER A 306 4.15 -0.11 -4.69
N GLY A 307 4.83 0.90 -4.13
CA GLY A 307 4.21 1.90 -3.26
C GLY A 307 3.42 1.29 -2.10
N GLY A 308 2.16 1.72 -1.92
CA GLY A 308 1.29 1.24 -0.85
C GLY A 308 1.02 -0.27 -0.87
N ALA A 309 0.97 -0.90 -2.06
CA ALA A 309 0.81 -2.34 -2.17
C ALA A 309 2.07 -3.11 -1.76
N LEU A 310 3.26 -2.60 -2.11
CA LEU A 310 4.52 -3.17 -1.63
C LEU A 310 4.64 -3.02 -0.12
N GLU A 311 4.25 -1.87 0.44
CA GLU A 311 4.23 -1.70 1.90
C GLU A 311 3.27 -2.68 2.59
N PHE A 312 2.08 -2.88 2.01
CA PHE A 312 1.12 -3.87 2.50
C PHE A 312 1.73 -5.27 2.46
N LEU A 313 2.35 -5.65 1.33
CA LEU A 313 3.04 -6.93 1.17
C LEU A 313 4.13 -7.13 2.24
N LEU A 314 5.00 -6.13 2.43
CA LEU A 314 6.07 -6.19 3.41
C LEU A 314 5.53 -6.23 4.84
N ALA A 315 4.43 -5.54 5.13
CA ALA A 315 3.76 -5.61 6.43
C ALA A 315 3.17 -7.00 6.66
N PHE A 316 2.54 -7.59 5.64
CA PHE A 316 2.00 -8.94 5.68
C PHE A 316 3.10 -9.96 5.99
N VAL A 317 4.21 -9.92 5.24
CA VAL A 317 5.35 -10.82 5.45
C VAL A 317 5.93 -10.68 6.86
N ARG A 318 6.02 -9.46 7.40
CA ARG A 318 6.48 -9.24 8.78
C ARG A 318 5.53 -9.83 9.82
N THR A 319 4.23 -9.74 9.60
CA THR A 319 3.21 -10.21 10.54
C THR A 319 3.03 -11.73 10.49
N HIS A 320 3.04 -12.31 9.29
CA HIS A 320 2.66 -13.71 9.05
C HIS A 320 3.84 -14.63 8.70
N GLY A 321 4.99 -14.08 8.31
CA GLY A 321 6.21 -14.84 8.00
C GLY A 321 6.24 -15.49 6.61
N TYR A 322 5.26 -15.22 5.74
CA TYR A 322 5.20 -15.69 4.36
C TYR A 322 4.66 -14.60 3.44
N VAL A 323 4.87 -14.74 2.13
CA VAL A 323 4.33 -13.81 1.12
C VAL A 323 2.92 -14.27 0.74
N PRO A 324 1.91 -13.41 0.81
CA PRO A 324 0.53 -13.79 0.49
C PRO A 324 0.31 -13.97 -1.02
N ASP A 325 -0.69 -14.75 -1.36
CA ASP A 325 -1.31 -14.76 -2.69
C ASP A 325 -2.22 -13.52 -2.88
N TRP A 326 -2.67 -13.31 -4.12
CA TRP A 326 -3.40 -12.11 -4.53
C TRP A 326 -4.73 -11.83 -3.77
N PRO A 327 -5.48 -12.81 -3.20
CA PRO A 327 -6.70 -12.51 -2.46
C PRO A 327 -6.49 -11.66 -1.20
N ALA A 328 -5.30 -11.70 -0.61
CA ALA A 328 -4.95 -10.79 0.49
C ALA A 328 -4.98 -9.33 0.04
N VAL A 329 -4.53 -9.06 -1.19
CA VAL A 329 -4.46 -7.71 -1.77
C VAL A 329 -5.84 -7.25 -2.22
N THR A 330 -6.58 -8.07 -2.97
CA THR A 330 -7.94 -7.72 -3.41
C THR A 330 -8.93 -7.60 -2.24
N GLY A 331 -8.76 -8.40 -1.18
CA GLY A 331 -9.47 -8.24 0.08
C GLY A 331 -9.17 -6.92 0.78
N SER A 332 -7.92 -6.45 0.74
CA SER A 332 -7.55 -5.12 1.24
C SER A 332 -8.17 -3.98 0.42
N ASP A 333 -8.31 -4.15 -0.89
CA ASP A 333 -9.03 -3.18 -1.74
C ASP A 333 -10.53 -3.14 -1.39
N ALA A 334 -11.15 -4.28 -1.06
CA ALA A 334 -12.52 -4.31 -0.57
C ALA A 334 -12.69 -3.53 0.75
N VAL A 335 -11.72 -3.62 1.68
CA VAL A 335 -11.71 -2.77 2.90
C VAL A 335 -11.59 -1.29 2.54
N THR A 336 -10.76 -0.95 1.56
CA THR A 336 -10.61 0.42 1.06
C THR A 336 -11.92 0.95 0.49
N LEU A 337 -12.63 0.17 -0.33
CA LEU A 337 -13.93 0.52 -0.88
C LEU A 337 -14.99 0.72 0.21
N ILE A 338 -15.00 -0.10 1.27
CA ILE A 338 -15.90 0.09 2.42
C ILE A 338 -15.57 1.41 3.13
N ALA A 339 -14.31 1.65 3.46
CA ALA A 339 -13.89 2.83 4.20
C ALA A 339 -14.12 4.13 3.42
N ARG A 340 -13.86 4.12 2.11
CA ARG A 340 -13.98 5.27 1.22
C ARG A 340 -15.43 5.55 0.83
N GLY A 341 -16.26 4.52 0.64
CA GLY A 341 -17.69 4.67 0.37
C GLY A 341 -18.44 5.38 1.50
N LEU A 342 -17.90 5.37 2.72
CA LEU A 342 -18.46 6.07 3.89
C LEU A 342 -17.61 7.26 4.35
N ALA A 343 -16.66 7.72 3.55
CA ALA A 343 -15.83 8.87 3.89
C ALA A 343 -16.70 10.13 4.06
N GLY A 344 -16.72 10.69 5.26
CA GLY A 344 -17.52 11.87 5.59
C GLY A 344 -18.98 11.58 5.96
N ALA A 345 -19.41 10.32 6.00
CA ALA A 345 -20.71 9.92 6.53
C ALA A 345 -20.76 10.03 8.06
N SER A 346 -21.92 10.41 8.62
CA SER A 346 -22.17 10.33 10.06
C SER A 346 -22.91 9.04 10.37
N LEU A 347 -22.19 8.04 10.88
CA LEU A 347 -22.76 6.73 11.20
C LEU A 347 -23.44 6.78 12.58
N GLU A 348 -24.75 7.02 12.59
CA GLU A 348 -25.55 7.06 13.82
C GLU A 348 -25.75 5.66 14.42
N PRO A 349 -25.60 5.47 15.74
CA PRO A 349 -25.87 4.18 16.37
C PRO A 349 -27.32 3.72 16.14
N GLY A 350 -27.50 2.56 15.51
CA GLY A 350 -28.80 1.91 15.32
C GLY A 350 -29.45 2.07 13.94
N ASP A 351 -28.87 2.85 13.02
CA ASP A 351 -29.40 3.01 11.64
C ASP A 351 -28.60 2.21 10.60
N ARG A 352 -28.39 0.93 10.89
CA ARG A 352 -27.55 0.06 10.04
C ARG A 352 -28.11 -0.11 8.63
N ALA A 353 -29.43 -0.02 8.45
CA ALA A 353 -30.07 -0.13 7.15
C ALA A 353 -29.71 1.06 6.25
N ALA A 354 -29.79 2.29 6.76
CA ALA A 354 -29.38 3.47 6.00
C ALA A 354 -27.87 3.47 5.70
N ASP A 355 -27.03 3.06 6.65
CA ASP A 355 -25.58 2.92 6.42
C ASP A 355 -25.27 1.95 5.27
N ARG A 356 -25.99 0.84 5.19
CA ARG A 356 -25.84 -0.20 4.15
C ARG A 356 -26.32 0.30 2.79
N GLU A 357 -27.44 0.99 2.73
CA GLU A 357 -27.94 1.62 1.50
C GLU A 357 -26.97 2.68 0.99
N LEU A 358 -26.46 3.53 1.89
CA LEU A 358 -25.47 4.55 1.56
C LEU A 358 -24.19 3.92 0.98
N LEU A 359 -23.70 2.85 1.59
CA LEU A 359 -22.51 2.15 1.09
C LEU A 359 -22.75 1.51 -0.28
N ARG A 360 -23.89 0.83 -0.48
CA ARG A 360 -24.27 0.25 -1.78
C ARG A 360 -24.33 1.34 -2.86
N ASP A 361 -24.97 2.47 -2.56
CA ASP A 361 -25.12 3.58 -3.52
C ASP A 361 -23.78 4.25 -3.82
N ALA A 362 -22.89 4.36 -2.83
CA ALA A 362 -21.54 4.84 -3.04
C ALA A 362 -20.74 3.92 -3.98
N TRP A 363 -20.85 2.60 -3.83
CA TRP A 363 -20.22 1.65 -4.75
C TRP A 363 -20.83 1.73 -6.16
N ALA A 364 -22.15 1.80 -6.26
CA ALA A 364 -22.83 1.95 -7.54
C ALA A 364 -22.49 3.27 -8.26
N ALA A 365 -22.14 4.33 -7.52
CA ALA A 365 -21.69 5.61 -8.06
C ALA A 365 -20.17 5.68 -8.34
N THR A 366 -19.42 4.65 -7.97
CA THR A 366 -17.99 4.51 -8.29
C THR A 366 -17.85 3.74 -9.60
N ASP A 367 -18.39 4.29 -10.68
CA ASP A 367 -18.63 3.62 -11.96
C ASP A 367 -17.74 4.10 -13.12
N SER A 368 -16.76 4.97 -12.85
CA SER A 368 -15.87 5.51 -13.88
C SER A 368 -14.48 5.85 -13.34
N PRO A 369 -13.47 6.01 -14.22
CA PRO A 369 -12.14 6.49 -13.81
C PRO A 369 -12.17 7.81 -13.03
N GLU A 370 -13.12 8.71 -13.30
CA GLU A 370 -13.27 9.99 -12.61
C GLU A 370 -13.86 9.86 -11.20
N THR A 371 -14.69 8.85 -10.97
CA THR A 371 -15.29 8.53 -9.67
C THR A 371 -14.48 7.51 -8.88
N ALA A 372 -13.42 6.97 -9.48
CA ALA A 372 -12.61 5.90 -8.94
C ALA A 372 -11.98 6.23 -7.58
N VAL A 373 -11.91 5.21 -6.74
CA VAL A 373 -11.24 5.27 -5.44
C VAL A 373 -9.81 4.76 -5.59
N ALA A 374 -8.83 5.46 -5.00
CA ALA A 374 -7.45 4.96 -4.98
C ALA A 374 -7.33 3.67 -4.14
N GLY A 375 -7.03 2.55 -4.80
CA GLY A 375 -6.73 1.25 -4.20
C GLY A 375 -5.23 0.93 -4.15
N LEU A 376 -4.88 -0.25 -3.65
CA LEU A 376 -3.49 -0.72 -3.59
C LEU A 376 -2.92 -0.98 -4.99
N THR A 377 -3.72 -1.53 -5.88
CA THR A 377 -3.27 -1.98 -7.21
C THR A 377 -3.65 -1.03 -8.34
N GLY A 378 -4.13 0.18 -8.00
CA GLY A 378 -4.64 1.16 -8.96
C GLY A 378 -5.99 1.76 -8.57
N PRO A 379 -6.58 2.60 -9.43
CA PRO A 379 -7.93 3.11 -9.24
C PRO A 379 -8.97 1.98 -9.23
N LEU A 380 -9.93 2.06 -8.33
CA LEU A 380 -11.01 1.10 -8.13
C LEU A 380 -12.32 1.73 -8.57
N TYR A 381 -12.92 1.22 -9.64
CA TYR A 381 -14.26 1.56 -10.11
C TYR A 381 -14.92 0.34 -10.76
N PHE A 382 -16.24 0.35 -10.82
CA PHE A 382 -17.05 -0.76 -11.30
C PHE A 382 -17.62 -0.48 -12.69
N ASP A 383 -17.64 -1.49 -13.54
CA ASP A 383 -18.52 -1.56 -14.71
C ASP A 383 -19.56 -2.66 -14.45
N ASP A 384 -20.84 -2.32 -14.52
CA ASP A 384 -21.98 -3.15 -14.07
C ASP A 384 -21.74 -3.95 -12.77
N ARG A 385 -21.21 -3.27 -11.73
CA ARG A 385 -20.85 -3.84 -10.41
C ARG A 385 -19.67 -4.83 -10.42
N THR A 386 -18.99 -5.00 -11.54
CA THR A 386 -17.73 -5.74 -11.66
C THR A 386 -16.57 -4.76 -11.68
N LEU A 387 -15.59 -4.97 -10.81
CA LEU A 387 -14.48 -4.04 -10.67
C LEU A 387 -13.57 -4.14 -11.89
N VAL A 388 -13.38 -3.01 -12.59
CA VAL A 388 -12.45 -2.95 -13.73
C VAL A 388 -11.04 -3.07 -13.20
N ARG A 389 -10.40 -4.21 -13.48
CA ARG A 389 -9.05 -4.54 -13.02
C ARG A 389 -8.26 -5.15 -14.17
N PRO A 390 -7.02 -4.70 -14.44
CA PRO A 390 -6.24 -5.24 -15.53
C PRO A 390 -5.91 -6.71 -15.27
N VAL A 391 -6.13 -7.56 -16.27
CA VAL A 391 -5.64 -8.93 -16.28
C VAL A 391 -4.12 -8.87 -16.45
N ARG A 392 -3.36 -9.45 -15.52
CA ARG A 392 -1.89 -9.58 -15.64
C ARG A 392 -1.53 -11.00 -16.02
N MET A 393 -0.38 -11.18 -16.67
CA MET A 393 0.16 -12.51 -16.98
C MET A 393 1.36 -12.82 -16.08
N GLY A 394 1.24 -13.89 -15.30
CA GLY A 394 2.35 -14.50 -14.56
C GLY A 394 2.98 -15.63 -15.36
N VAL A 395 4.27 -15.88 -15.10
CA VAL A 395 4.99 -17.08 -15.52
C VAL A 395 5.61 -17.73 -14.30
N PHE A 396 5.57 -19.07 -14.21
CA PHE A 396 6.20 -19.74 -13.08
C PHE A 396 7.72 -19.68 -13.17
N SER A 397 8.34 -19.27 -12.07
CA SER A 397 9.79 -19.28 -11.89
C SER A 397 10.10 -19.82 -10.49
N GLY A 398 10.51 -21.08 -10.40
CA GLY A 398 10.62 -21.79 -9.13
C GLY A 398 9.24 -22.11 -8.55
N THR A 399 8.99 -21.70 -7.30
CA THR A 399 7.77 -22.06 -6.54
C THR A 399 6.68 -20.99 -6.57
N ARG A 400 6.87 -19.87 -7.27
CA ARG A 400 5.85 -18.80 -7.39
C ARG A 400 5.74 -18.23 -8.80
N PRO A 401 4.55 -17.73 -9.18
CA PRO A 401 4.41 -16.91 -10.37
C PRO A 401 5.13 -15.56 -10.17
N VAL A 402 5.85 -15.14 -11.20
CA VAL A 402 6.42 -13.81 -11.37
C VAL A 402 5.85 -13.19 -12.64
N SER A 403 5.94 -11.88 -12.79
CA SER A 403 5.52 -11.16 -14.00
C SER A 403 6.16 -11.77 -15.24
N ALA A 404 5.32 -12.16 -16.20
CA ALA A 404 5.78 -12.61 -17.49
C ALA A 404 6.58 -11.48 -18.17
N PRO A 405 7.63 -11.81 -18.97
CA PRO A 405 8.52 -10.81 -19.56
C PRO A 405 7.81 -9.79 -20.44
N VAL A 406 6.66 -10.17 -21.00
CA VAL A 406 5.78 -9.31 -21.77
C VAL A 406 4.39 -9.36 -21.14
N GLN A 407 3.82 -8.20 -20.86
CA GLN A 407 2.42 -8.02 -20.48
C GLN A 407 1.64 -7.49 -21.67
N LEU A 408 0.34 -7.76 -21.72
CA LEU A 408 -0.57 -6.99 -22.55
C LEU A 408 -1.19 -5.90 -21.69
N VAL A 409 -1.14 -4.66 -22.15
CA VAL A 409 -1.71 -3.51 -21.45
C VAL A 409 -2.67 -2.75 -22.37
N PRO A 410 -3.75 -2.17 -21.83
CA PRO A 410 -4.62 -1.30 -22.60
C PRO A 410 -3.83 -0.17 -23.25
N TYR A 411 -4.05 0.02 -24.54
CA TYR A 411 -3.52 1.08 -25.35
C TYR A 411 -4.59 2.14 -25.52
N GLU A 412 -4.39 3.26 -24.83
CA GLU A 412 -5.11 4.48 -25.18
C GLU A 412 -4.45 5.08 -26.43
N PRO A 413 -5.15 5.16 -27.58
CA PRO A 413 -4.55 5.67 -28.79
C PRO A 413 -4.08 7.10 -28.61
N VAL A 414 -2.76 7.29 -28.68
CA VAL A 414 -2.17 8.60 -28.99
C VAL A 414 -2.50 8.85 -30.45
N ALA A 415 -3.46 9.72 -30.71
CA ALA A 415 -3.82 10.07 -32.07
C ALA A 415 -2.58 10.49 -32.88
N GLY A 416 -2.52 10.12 -34.16
CA GLY A 416 -1.39 10.46 -35.04
C GLY A 416 -0.21 9.48 -35.06
N ARG A 417 -0.08 8.61 -34.05
CA ARG A 417 0.79 7.42 -34.16
C ARG A 417 -0.07 6.24 -34.64
N GLU A 418 -0.02 5.97 -35.94
CA GLU A 418 -0.40 4.64 -36.41
C GLU A 418 0.49 3.64 -35.67
N LEU A 419 -0.12 2.72 -34.90
CA LEU A 419 0.55 1.49 -34.51
C LEU A 419 1.14 0.90 -35.79
N ALA A 420 2.42 0.54 -35.75
CA ALA A 420 3.01 -0.17 -36.88
C ALA A 420 2.07 -1.34 -37.21
N ALA A 421 1.72 -1.50 -38.49
CA ALA A 421 0.85 -2.56 -38.97
C ALA A 421 1.57 -3.92 -38.95
N ASP A 422 2.28 -4.23 -37.87
CA ASP A 422 3.10 -5.41 -37.67
C ASP A 422 2.43 -6.47 -36.79
N GLY A 423 1.13 -6.32 -36.49
CA GLY A 423 0.34 -7.31 -35.74
C GLY A 423 0.40 -7.14 -34.21
N THR A 424 0.91 -6.00 -33.73
CA THR A 424 1.16 -5.70 -32.31
C THR A 424 -0.08 -5.15 -31.57
N VAL A 425 -1.25 -5.23 -32.20
CA VAL A 425 -2.54 -4.73 -31.71
C VAL A 425 -3.46 -5.91 -31.52
N VAL A 426 -3.90 -6.14 -30.30
CA VAL A 426 -4.97 -7.11 -30.03
C VAL A 426 -6.24 -6.35 -29.71
N GLU A 427 -7.28 -6.54 -30.52
CA GLU A 427 -8.62 -6.12 -30.14
C GLU A 427 -9.12 -7.06 -29.03
N PHE A 428 -9.43 -6.49 -27.88
CA PHE A 428 -9.91 -7.18 -26.69
C PHE A 428 -11.17 -6.45 -26.22
N GLU A 429 -12.33 -7.03 -26.51
CA GLU A 429 -13.63 -6.36 -26.33
C GLU A 429 -13.69 -5.00 -27.06
N GLU A 430 -13.88 -3.89 -26.34
CA GLU A 430 -13.84 -2.52 -26.88
C GLU A 430 -12.46 -1.86 -26.72
N GLU A 431 -11.47 -2.58 -26.16
CA GLU A 431 -10.12 -2.08 -25.91
C GLU A 431 -9.10 -2.60 -26.94
N VAL A 432 -8.06 -1.81 -27.16
CA VAL A 432 -6.87 -2.25 -27.91
C VAL A 432 -5.79 -2.56 -26.90
N LEU A 433 -5.22 -3.76 -26.90
CA LEU A 433 -4.08 -4.13 -26.07
C LEU A 433 -2.77 -4.07 -26.87
N VAL A 434 -1.69 -3.66 -26.21
CA VAL A 434 -0.33 -3.67 -26.77
C VAL A 434 0.64 -4.43 -25.86
N PRO A 435 1.65 -5.12 -26.42
CA PRO A 435 2.76 -5.70 -25.67
C PRO A 435 3.60 -4.63 -24.96
N SER A 436 3.75 -4.76 -23.64
CA SER A 436 4.66 -3.97 -22.81
C SER A 436 5.73 -4.87 -22.20
N GLN A 437 6.99 -4.48 -22.32
CA GLN A 437 8.14 -5.24 -21.81
C GLN A 437 8.34 -4.97 -20.32
N ILE A 438 8.49 -6.03 -19.54
CA ILE A 438 8.80 -5.96 -18.11
C ILE A 438 10.31 -6.03 -17.90
N VAL A 439 10.85 -4.99 -17.28
CA VAL A 439 12.28 -4.88 -16.93
C VAL A 439 12.43 -5.02 -15.43
N SER A 440 12.92 -6.18 -14.99
CA SER A 440 13.28 -6.38 -13.59
C SER A 440 14.50 -5.52 -13.26
N THR A 441 14.33 -4.59 -12.32
CA THR A 441 15.30 -3.56 -11.96
C THR A 441 15.69 -3.74 -10.50
N GLY A 442 16.98 -3.87 -10.25
CA GLY A 442 17.53 -3.95 -8.90
C GLY A 442 18.48 -2.79 -8.63
N VAL A 443 18.46 -2.30 -7.39
CA VAL A 443 19.30 -1.21 -6.93
C VAL A 443 19.95 -1.63 -5.62
N ASN A 444 21.25 -1.42 -5.51
CA ASN A 444 22.01 -1.59 -4.28
C ASN A 444 22.79 -0.30 -4.00
N ILE A 445 22.52 0.32 -2.86
CA ILE A 445 23.10 1.62 -2.49
C ILE A 445 24.43 1.37 -1.78
N ASN A 446 25.48 2.02 -2.28
CA ASN A 446 26.78 1.99 -1.63
C ASN A 446 26.83 3.01 -0.49
N GLU A 447 26.47 4.27 -0.76
CA GLU A 447 26.41 5.34 0.24
C GLU A 447 25.51 6.51 -0.17
N ILE A 448 25.00 7.23 0.84
CA ILE A 448 24.32 8.52 0.68
C ILE A 448 25.06 9.60 1.47
N ARG A 449 25.33 10.74 0.83
CA ARG A 449 26.10 11.85 1.41
C ARG A 449 25.57 13.22 0.97
N ASP A 450 26.15 14.27 1.54
CA ASP A 450 25.97 15.67 1.10
C ASP A 450 24.51 16.15 1.01
N LEU A 451 23.66 15.76 1.97
CA LEU A 451 22.29 16.28 2.08
C LEU A 451 22.29 17.78 2.43
N ASP A 452 21.94 18.60 1.44
CA ASP A 452 21.71 20.03 1.57
C ASP A 452 20.20 20.29 1.75
N THR A 453 19.80 20.61 2.98
CA THR A 453 18.40 20.90 3.32
C THR A 453 17.89 22.23 2.76
N GLN A 454 18.77 23.15 2.36
CA GLN A 454 18.38 24.43 1.77
C GLN A 454 18.15 24.29 0.27
N ALA A 455 19.05 23.58 -0.42
CA ALA A 455 18.93 23.31 -1.86
C ALA A 455 17.96 22.15 -2.17
N GLY A 456 17.68 21.29 -1.18
CA GLY A 456 16.90 20.07 -1.38
C GLY A 456 17.65 19.07 -2.25
N THR A 457 18.96 18.93 -2.05
CA THR A 457 19.82 18.04 -2.85
C THR A 457 20.59 17.07 -1.99
N PHE A 458 20.88 15.88 -2.52
CA PHE A 458 21.73 14.87 -1.89
C PHE A 458 22.51 14.11 -2.94
N SER A 459 23.64 13.51 -2.55
CA SER A 459 24.45 12.68 -3.43
C SER A 459 24.32 11.21 -3.07
N ALA A 460 24.26 10.36 -4.08
CA ALA A 460 24.12 8.92 -3.93
C ALA A 460 25.08 8.18 -4.87
N ASP A 461 25.67 7.11 -4.34
CA ASP A 461 26.52 6.15 -5.04
C ASP A 461 25.82 4.77 -4.98
N MET A 462 25.56 4.16 -6.12
CA MET A 462 24.77 2.93 -6.21
C MET A 462 25.14 2.04 -7.40
N PHE A 463 24.83 0.76 -7.27
CA PHE A 463 24.79 -0.20 -8.36
C PHE A 463 23.35 -0.41 -8.81
N ILE A 464 23.13 -0.40 -10.12
CA ILE A 464 21.83 -0.66 -10.72
C ILE A 464 22.00 -1.81 -11.72
N TRP A 465 21.11 -2.79 -11.68
CA TRP A 465 21.07 -3.84 -12.69
C TRP A 465 19.69 -4.01 -13.28
N PHE A 466 19.68 -4.46 -14.53
CA PHE A 466 18.48 -4.72 -15.31
C PHE A 466 18.49 -6.15 -15.80
N ASN A 467 17.32 -6.76 -15.77
CA ASN A 467 17.08 -8.08 -16.28
C ASN A 467 15.82 -8.07 -17.14
N TYR A 468 15.98 -8.34 -18.44
CA TYR A 468 14.96 -8.09 -19.46
C TYR A 468 15.12 -9.03 -20.65
N THR A 469 14.13 -9.05 -21.53
CA THR A 469 14.14 -9.73 -22.84
C THR A 469 13.98 -8.69 -23.95
N GLY A 470 14.26 -9.04 -25.21
CA GLY A 470 14.06 -8.12 -26.34
C GLY A 470 15.22 -7.15 -26.59
N GLY A 471 14.92 -5.95 -27.09
CA GLY A 471 15.90 -4.92 -27.48
C GLY A 471 16.57 -4.24 -26.29
N ASP A 472 17.71 -3.56 -26.53
CA ASP A 472 18.42 -2.79 -25.48
C ASP A 472 17.90 -1.33 -25.39
N ASP A 473 16.87 -0.97 -26.16
CA ASP A 473 16.16 0.32 -26.13
C ASP A 473 15.43 0.57 -24.79
N VAL A 474 15.05 -0.50 -24.10
CA VAL A 474 14.56 -0.42 -22.71
C VAL A 474 15.59 0.15 -21.73
N LEU A 475 16.88 0.20 -22.10
CA LEU A 475 17.95 0.76 -21.26
C LEU A 475 18.28 2.22 -21.59
N ASP A 476 17.58 2.87 -22.52
CA ASP A 476 17.70 4.33 -22.75
C ASP A 476 17.00 5.10 -21.62
N VAL A 477 17.60 5.04 -20.43
CA VAL A 477 17.07 5.64 -19.21
C VAL A 477 17.81 6.91 -18.85
N TRP A 478 17.13 7.75 -18.09
CA TRP A 478 17.70 8.96 -17.49
C TRP A 478 17.12 9.16 -16.10
N PHE A 479 17.67 10.13 -15.37
CA PHE A 479 17.28 10.43 -14.00
C PHE A 479 16.57 11.79 -13.92
N PRO A 480 15.22 11.84 -13.97
CA PRO A 480 14.46 13.09 -14.06
C PRO A 480 14.76 14.08 -12.94
N ASN A 481 15.01 13.58 -11.73
CA ASN A 481 15.30 14.40 -10.55
C ASN A 481 16.80 14.62 -10.31
N SER A 482 17.69 14.15 -11.20
CA SER A 482 19.11 14.48 -11.13
C SER A 482 19.33 15.99 -11.28
N ALA A 483 20.26 16.53 -10.48
CA ALA A 483 20.76 17.89 -10.60
C ALA A 483 21.61 18.06 -11.87
N ASP A 484 22.30 17.00 -12.29
CA ASP A 484 23.02 16.92 -13.57
C ASP A 484 22.16 16.20 -14.62
N LYS A 485 21.68 16.96 -15.62
CA LYS A 485 20.85 16.40 -16.70
C LYS A 485 21.62 15.57 -17.72
N SER A 486 22.96 15.54 -17.64
CA SER A 486 23.79 14.67 -18.45
C SER A 486 24.06 13.29 -17.82
N LEU A 487 23.63 13.09 -16.57
CA LEU A 487 23.75 11.79 -15.88
C LEU A 487 23.02 10.69 -16.66
N SER A 488 23.75 9.62 -16.97
CA SER A 488 23.26 8.43 -17.67
C SER A 488 23.92 7.18 -17.07
N LEU A 489 23.44 6.00 -17.45
CA LEU A 489 23.99 4.72 -16.96
C LEU A 489 25.47 4.50 -17.34
N GLY A 490 25.94 5.11 -18.44
CA GLY A 490 27.27 4.84 -18.99
C GLY A 490 27.39 3.43 -19.59
N ASP A 491 28.62 2.90 -19.63
CA ASP A 491 28.89 1.53 -20.09
C ASP A 491 28.61 0.51 -18.98
N PRO A 492 28.04 -0.67 -19.30
CA PRO A 492 27.78 -1.70 -18.30
C PRO A 492 29.09 -2.25 -17.74
N LEU A 493 29.15 -2.37 -16.42
CA LEU A 493 30.22 -3.08 -15.71
C LEU A 493 30.21 -4.57 -16.02
N GLU A 494 29.01 -5.14 -16.18
CA GLU A 494 28.82 -6.53 -16.55
C GLU A 494 27.64 -6.68 -17.51
N ALA A 495 27.81 -7.52 -18.53
CA ALA A 495 26.77 -7.86 -19.47
C ALA A 495 26.74 -9.38 -19.67
N LYS A 496 25.59 -10.00 -19.41
CA LYS A 496 25.35 -11.43 -19.57
C LYS A 496 24.08 -11.66 -20.40
N GLN A 497 24.01 -12.82 -21.05
CA GLN A 497 22.80 -13.28 -21.73
C GLN A 497 22.68 -14.79 -21.54
N VAL A 498 21.50 -15.24 -21.11
CA VAL A 498 21.16 -16.65 -20.91
C VAL A 498 19.82 -16.89 -21.61
N GLY A 499 19.84 -17.61 -22.73
CA GLY A 499 18.68 -17.70 -23.63
C GLY A 499 18.29 -16.33 -24.17
N GLU A 500 17.03 -15.96 -24.03
CA GLU A 500 16.49 -14.65 -24.42
C GLU A 500 16.67 -13.57 -23.34
N ARG A 501 17.02 -14.00 -22.12
CA ARG A 501 17.14 -13.13 -20.94
C ARG A 501 18.51 -12.45 -20.93
N LYS A 502 18.51 -11.12 -20.87
CA LYS A 502 19.70 -10.27 -20.82
C LYS A 502 19.85 -9.68 -19.42
N TYR A 503 21.08 -9.63 -18.94
CA TYR A 503 21.46 -8.99 -17.69
C TYR A 503 22.49 -7.89 -17.97
N ARG A 504 22.32 -6.73 -17.36
CA ARG A 504 23.25 -5.60 -17.40
C ARG A 504 23.41 -4.99 -16.03
N LEU A 505 24.65 -4.77 -15.59
CA LEU A 505 25.00 -4.12 -14.32
C LEU A 505 25.71 -2.80 -14.59
N TYR A 506 25.35 -1.77 -13.85
CA TYR A 506 25.89 -0.42 -13.95
C TYR A 506 26.29 0.10 -12.57
N HIS A 507 27.21 1.06 -12.56
CA HIS A 507 27.57 1.85 -11.39
C HIS A 507 27.24 3.31 -11.68
N VAL A 508 26.45 3.92 -10.81
CA VAL A 508 25.91 5.26 -11.00
C VAL A 508 26.20 6.08 -9.76
N GLU A 509 26.87 7.22 -9.97
CA GLU A 509 27.11 8.23 -8.96
C GLU A 509 26.48 9.54 -9.42
N GLY A 510 25.65 10.15 -8.58
CA GLY A 510 24.89 11.33 -8.97
C GLY A 510 24.45 12.20 -7.79
N THR A 511 24.04 13.43 -8.11
CA THR A 511 23.39 14.34 -7.17
C THR A 511 21.93 14.52 -7.58
N PHE A 512 21.01 14.28 -6.65
CA PHE A 512 19.57 14.22 -6.89
C PHE A 512 18.85 15.29 -6.08
N LYS A 513 17.66 15.67 -6.56
CA LYS A 513 16.76 16.63 -5.90
C LYS A 513 15.66 15.90 -5.15
N ALA A 514 15.35 16.39 -3.96
CA ALA A 514 14.31 15.92 -3.07
C ALA A 514 13.44 17.08 -2.57
N GLU A 515 12.12 16.85 -2.47
CA GLU A 515 11.21 17.78 -1.81
C GLU A 515 11.18 17.46 -0.32
N LEU A 516 11.68 18.39 0.51
CA LEU A 516 11.82 18.18 1.95
C LEU A 516 10.67 18.84 2.73
N GLU A 517 10.08 18.12 3.68
CA GLU A 517 8.97 18.61 4.52
C GLU A 517 9.39 18.78 5.98
N PHE A 518 9.32 20.02 6.48
CA PHE A 518 9.81 20.39 7.82
C PHE A 518 8.71 20.65 8.84
N ARG A 519 7.43 20.34 8.55
CA ARG A 519 6.31 20.62 9.48
C ARG A 519 6.55 20.03 10.88
N ARG A 520 7.13 18.83 10.94
CA ARG A 520 7.44 18.11 12.19
C ARG A 520 8.83 18.42 12.75
N PHE A 521 9.58 19.35 12.16
CA PHE A 521 10.95 19.65 12.57
C PHE A 521 11.06 19.98 14.09
N PRO A 522 11.95 19.31 14.85
CA PRO A 522 13.06 18.44 14.39
C PRO A 522 12.75 16.93 14.31
N PHE A 523 11.52 16.49 14.57
CA PHE A 523 11.08 15.09 14.46
C PHE A 523 10.72 14.70 13.02
N ASP A 524 11.28 15.41 12.06
CA ASP A 524 10.99 15.24 10.65
C ASP A 524 11.56 13.92 10.10
N VAL A 525 10.76 13.30 9.24
CA VAL A 525 11.18 12.21 8.34
C VAL A 525 11.20 12.81 6.95
N GLN A 526 12.31 12.64 6.25
CA GLN A 526 12.50 13.14 4.89
C GLN A 526 12.59 11.99 3.91
N HIS A 527 12.12 12.22 2.69
CA HIS A 527 12.15 11.29 1.58
C HIS A 527 13.22 11.74 0.59
N LEU A 528 14.16 10.87 0.26
CA LEU A 528 15.25 11.13 -0.68
C LEU A 528 15.08 10.22 -1.91
N PRO A 529 14.20 10.58 -2.86
CA PRO A 529 13.93 9.74 -4.01
C PRO A 529 15.05 9.80 -5.04
N ILE A 530 15.35 8.67 -5.66
CA ILE A 530 16.15 8.55 -6.88
C ILE A 530 15.21 8.02 -7.95
N VAL A 531 14.95 8.82 -8.98
CA VAL A 531 13.96 8.50 -10.01
C VAL A 531 14.68 8.08 -11.28
N LEU A 532 14.32 6.92 -11.81
CA LEU A 532 14.76 6.39 -13.09
C LEU A 532 13.57 6.31 -14.05
N GLN A 533 13.74 6.73 -15.29
CA GLN A 533 12.68 6.70 -16.31
C GLN A 533 13.27 6.39 -17.68
N ASN A 534 12.52 5.67 -18.54
CA ASN A 534 12.88 5.59 -19.96
C ASN A 534 12.72 6.98 -20.62
N ARG A 535 13.60 7.28 -21.59
CA ARG A 535 13.61 8.55 -22.30
C ARG A 535 12.61 8.61 -23.45
N THR A 536 12.34 7.49 -24.11
CA THR A 536 11.61 7.44 -25.37
C THR A 536 10.38 6.54 -25.34
N LEU A 537 10.45 5.44 -24.61
CA LEU A 537 9.39 4.43 -24.54
C LEU A 537 8.37 4.81 -23.46
N PRO A 538 7.07 4.89 -23.79
CA PRO A 538 6.01 5.10 -22.81
C PRO A 538 5.81 3.86 -21.90
N ASP A 539 5.01 4.01 -20.85
CA ASP A 539 4.61 2.91 -19.96
C ASP A 539 3.85 1.79 -20.68
N SER A 540 3.15 2.12 -21.76
CA SER A 540 2.53 1.12 -22.64
C SER A 540 3.53 0.23 -23.38
N SER A 541 4.81 0.60 -23.43
CA SER A 541 5.87 -0.19 -24.06
C SER A 541 6.88 -0.79 -23.08
N VAL A 542 7.15 -0.12 -21.95
CA VAL A 542 8.10 -0.62 -20.94
C VAL A 542 7.67 -0.28 -19.52
N VAL A 543 7.74 -1.27 -18.63
CA VAL A 543 7.50 -1.09 -17.20
C VAL A 543 8.67 -1.65 -16.40
N TYR A 544 9.18 -0.84 -15.47
CA TYR A 544 10.26 -1.25 -14.55
C TYR A 544 9.66 -1.79 -13.26
N VAL A 545 10.00 -3.03 -12.90
CA VAL A 545 9.53 -3.70 -11.68
C VAL A 545 10.69 -4.04 -10.76
N LEU A 546 10.43 -4.24 -9.48
CA LEU A 546 11.47 -4.57 -8.51
C LEU A 546 12.03 -5.98 -8.75
N ASP A 547 13.35 -6.10 -8.87
CA ASP A 547 14.01 -7.40 -9.02
C ASP A 547 13.80 -8.30 -7.78
N ALA A 548 13.55 -9.59 -8.03
CA ALA A 548 13.24 -10.56 -7.00
C ALA A 548 14.35 -10.71 -5.94
N ALA A 549 15.63 -10.50 -6.31
CA ALA A 549 16.73 -10.59 -5.35
C ALA A 549 16.70 -9.46 -4.33
N VAL A 550 16.31 -8.24 -4.73
CA VAL A 550 16.15 -7.10 -3.81
C VAL A 550 14.89 -7.26 -2.96
N ARG A 551 13.82 -7.79 -3.55
CA ARG A 551 12.57 -8.06 -2.84
C ARG A 551 12.77 -9.05 -1.69
N ALA A 552 13.57 -10.09 -1.90
CA ALA A 552 13.88 -11.10 -0.88
C ALA A 552 14.74 -10.58 0.28
N GLN A 553 15.43 -9.44 0.10
CA GLN A 553 16.23 -8.83 1.15
C GLN A 553 15.35 -8.20 2.24
N SER A 554 15.78 -8.35 3.48
CA SER A 554 15.30 -7.59 4.62
C SER A 554 15.66 -6.11 4.52
N GLN A 555 14.97 -5.25 5.26
CA GLN A 555 15.33 -3.83 5.34
C GLN A 555 16.76 -3.61 5.84
N ALA A 556 17.27 -4.47 6.74
CA ALA A 556 18.65 -4.36 7.21
C ALA A 556 19.67 -4.63 6.10
N GLU A 557 19.39 -5.60 5.23
CA GLU A 557 20.25 -5.92 4.08
C GLU A 557 20.21 -4.83 3.01
N ARG A 558 19.04 -4.20 2.77
CA ARG A 558 18.91 -3.07 1.83
C ARG A 558 19.65 -1.81 2.28
N LEU A 559 19.88 -1.67 3.58
CA LEU A 559 20.60 -0.55 4.20
C LEU A 559 22.09 -0.86 4.46
N ALA A 560 22.54 -2.08 4.13
CA ALA A 560 23.94 -2.45 4.18
C ALA A 560 24.67 -1.90 2.95
N SER A 561 25.86 -1.34 3.15
CA SER A 561 26.66 -0.78 2.06
C SER A 561 27.13 -1.87 1.10
N ALA A 562 26.99 -1.63 -0.21
CA ALA A 562 27.49 -2.52 -1.25
C ALA A 562 28.98 -2.87 -1.09
N GLY A 563 29.81 -1.91 -0.66
CA GLY A 563 31.25 -2.08 -0.48
C GLY A 563 31.67 -2.75 0.83
N ASP A 564 30.79 -2.73 1.85
CA ASP A 564 31.01 -3.38 3.16
C ASP A 564 29.65 -3.70 3.80
N ALA A 565 29.25 -4.97 3.74
CA ALA A 565 27.98 -5.44 4.29
C ALA A 565 27.86 -5.28 5.82
N SER A 566 28.96 -4.95 6.52
CA SER A 566 28.94 -4.64 7.95
C SER A 566 28.77 -3.14 8.25
N ALA A 567 28.88 -2.28 7.23
CA ALA A 567 28.68 -0.84 7.32
C ALA A 567 27.30 -0.44 6.82
N THR A 568 26.74 0.63 7.40
CA THR A 568 25.51 1.25 6.90
C THR A 568 25.80 2.18 5.72
N ILE A 569 24.78 2.43 4.90
CA ILE A 569 24.82 3.41 3.81
C ILE A 569 24.91 4.88 4.30
N ASP A 570 24.76 5.11 5.61
CA ASP A 570 24.67 6.44 6.24
C ASP A 570 26.02 7.16 6.28
N ARG A 571 26.22 8.10 5.35
CA ARG A 571 27.33 9.08 5.42
C ARG A 571 26.85 10.52 5.61
N ILE A 572 25.55 10.70 5.92
CA ILE A 572 24.95 12.01 6.17
C ILE A 572 25.09 12.38 7.66
N PRO A 573 25.74 13.51 8.01
CA PRO A 573 25.88 13.91 9.41
C PRO A 573 24.54 14.24 10.10
N ASN A 574 24.29 13.64 11.28
CA ASN A 574 23.07 13.83 12.09
C ASN A 574 21.77 13.28 11.47
N TRP A 575 21.88 12.42 10.47
CA TRP A 575 20.76 11.72 9.87
C TRP A 575 21.05 10.22 9.88
N ARG A 576 19.98 9.44 9.87
CA ARG A 576 20.03 7.99 9.72
C ARG A 576 18.99 7.58 8.68
N VAL A 577 19.34 6.67 7.77
CA VAL A 577 18.37 6.06 6.87
C VAL A 577 17.65 4.96 7.65
N ASP A 578 16.33 5.08 7.77
CA ASP A 578 15.49 4.11 8.47
C ASP A 578 14.98 3.02 7.51
N GLN A 579 14.73 3.37 6.25
CA GLN A 579 14.12 2.48 5.26
C GLN A 579 14.57 2.82 3.83
N ALA A 580 14.65 1.78 3.00
CA ALA A 580 14.72 1.88 1.55
C ALA A 580 13.47 1.23 0.94
N LEU A 581 12.74 2.01 0.15
CA LEU A 581 11.51 1.62 -0.54
C LEU A 581 11.70 1.73 -2.06
N PHE A 582 10.99 0.89 -2.79
CA PHE A 582 11.04 0.86 -4.25
C PHE A 582 9.62 0.95 -4.79
N THR A 583 9.39 1.90 -5.69
CA THR A 583 8.07 2.15 -6.25
C THR A 583 8.17 2.25 -7.77
N ALA A 584 7.35 1.47 -8.48
CA ALA A 584 7.00 1.73 -9.87
C ALA A 584 5.83 2.73 -9.90
N GLU A 585 6.06 3.89 -10.52
CA GLU A 585 5.07 4.95 -10.71
C GLU A 585 4.84 5.20 -12.20
N THR A 586 3.69 5.78 -12.54
CA THR A 586 3.42 6.27 -13.90
C THR A 586 3.35 7.79 -13.85
N VAL A 587 4.15 8.48 -14.67
CA VAL A 587 4.12 9.93 -14.82
C VAL A 587 3.71 10.31 -16.23
N GLY A 588 2.93 11.36 -16.41
CA GLY A 588 2.55 11.81 -17.73
C GLY A 588 1.65 13.03 -17.74
N THR A 589 1.14 13.33 -18.92
CA THR A 589 0.23 14.45 -19.16
C THR A 589 -0.91 13.98 -20.04
N THR A 590 -2.13 14.41 -19.70
CA THR A 590 -3.34 14.17 -20.51
C THR A 590 -3.35 14.93 -21.83
N ALA A 591 -2.51 15.96 -21.97
CA ALA A 591 -2.23 16.59 -23.25
C ALA A 591 -1.02 15.93 -23.90
N ASN A 592 -1.12 15.58 -25.19
CA ASN A 592 -0.02 15.07 -26.04
C ASN A 592 1.10 16.10 -26.30
N MET A 593 1.42 16.93 -25.30
CA MET A 593 2.40 18.02 -25.35
C MET A 593 2.22 18.98 -26.55
N GLY A 594 0.98 19.07 -27.07
CA GLY A 594 0.65 19.90 -28.22
C GLY A 594 1.19 19.37 -29.56
N ASP A 595 1.44 18.07 -29.66
CA ASP A 595 1.83 17.42 -30.92
C ASP A 595 0.75 17.69 -32.00
N PRO A 596 1.09 18.40 -33.09
CA PRO A 596 0.12 18.73 -34.14
C PRO A 596 -0.32 17.52 -34.97
N SER A 597 0.33 16.36 -34.82
CA SER A 597 -0.11 15.10 -35.41
C SER A 597 -1.14 14.36 -34.55
N ALA A 598 -1.28 14.73 -33.28
CA ALA A 598 -2.21 14.09 -32.36
C ALA A 598 -3.54 14.83 -32.25
N ASP A 599 -4.63 14.17 -32.65
CA ASP A 599 -5.96 14.56 -32.21
C ASP A 599 -6.03 14.55 -30.67
N ALA A 600 -6.89 15.39 -30.11
CA ALA A 600 -6.89 15.83 -28.71
C ALA A 600 -7.21 14.75 -27.65
N ALA A 601 -7.20 13.46 -27.99
CA ALA A 601 -7.47 12.35 -27.08
C ALA A 601 -6.22 11.44 -26.95
N GLY A 602 -5.87 11.12 -25.72
CA GLY A 602 -4.69 10.32 -25.35
C GLY A 602 -3.65 11.16 -24.61
N GLY A 603 -3.25 10.71 -23.43
CA GLY A 603 -2.11 11.28 -22.69
C GLY A 603 -0.82 10.53 -23.01
N LEU A 604 0.33 11.17 -22.79
CA LEU A 604 1.63 10.50 -22.88
C LEU A 604 2.17 10.21 -21.49
N TYR A 605 2.28 8.92 -21.16
CA TYR A 605 2.69 8.41 -19.87
C TYR A 605 3.97 7.59 -19.95
N TYR A 606 4.74 7.56 -18.87
CA TYR A 606 6.04 6.91 -18.74
C TYR A 606 6.14 6.18 -17.42
N SER A 607 6.73 4.98 -17.44
CA SER A 607 7.07 4.23 -16.24
C SER A 607 8.30 4.83 -15.56
N GLN A 608 8.17 5.15 -14.28
CA GLN A 608 9.24 5.57 -13.39
C GLN A 608 9.53 4.49 -12.36
N PHE A 609 10.81 4.18 -12.15
CA PHE A 609 11.29 3.39 -11.03
C PHE A 609 11.91 4.32 -9.99
N VAL A 610 11.27 4.43 -8.84
CA VAL A 610 11.66 5.31 -7.74
C VAL A 610 12.28 4.48 -6.61
N THR A 611 13.53 4.77 -6.28
CA THR A 611 14.17 4.30 -5.05
C THR A 611 14.06 5.41 -4.01
N ASP A 612 13.18 5.25 -3.01
CA ASP A 612 12.94 6.23 -1.96
C ASP A 612 13.65 5.84 -0.66
N LEU A 613 14.49 6.74 -0.16
CA LEU A 613 15.22 6.56 1.10
C LEU A 613 14.63 7.46 2.16
N GLN A 614 14.05 6.83 3.19
CA GLN A 614 13.50 7.56 4.33
C GLN A 614 14.60 7.84 5.33
N VAL A 615 14.92 9.12 5.52
CA VAL A 615 15.91 9.56 6.49
C VAL A 615 15.26 10.26 7.67
N ARG A 616 15.75 9.97 8.86
CA ARG A 616 15.31 10.59 10.11
C ARG A 616 16.48 11.31 10.76
N ARG A 617 16.19 12.46 11.36
CA ARG A 617 17.18 13.25 12.08
C ARG A 617 17.53 12.58 13.42
N ASP A 618 18.81 12.60 13.77
CA ASP A 618 19.22 12.34 15.16
C ASP A 618 18.90 13.56 16.02
N VAL A 619 17.74 13.50 16.67
CA VAL A 619 17.19 14.59 17.48
C VAL A 619 17.88 14.76 18.82
N GLY A 620 18.65 13.77 19.31
CA GLY A 620 19.17 13.79 20.68
C GLY A 620 20.05 15.00 20.98
N GLY A 621 21.09 15.19 20.18
CA GLY A 621 22.00 16.34 20.31
C GLY A 621 21.31 17.67 19.99
N PHE A 622 20.41 17.67 19.00
CA PHE A 622 19.68 18.87 18.57
C PHE A 622 18.74 19.40 19.66
N LEU A 623 17.97 18.52 20.31
CA LEU A 623 17.04 18.89 21.37
C LEU A 623 17.79 19.45 22.56
N VAL A 624 18.89 18.83 23.00
CA VAL A 624 19.69 19.36 24.11
C VAL A 624 20.24 20.74 23.78
N LYS A 625 20.81 20.94 22.59
CA LYS A 625 21.43 22.21 22.20
C LYS A 625 20.42 23.36 22.10
N ASN A 626 19.21 23.10 21.62
CA ASN A 626 18.22 24.14 21.32
C ASN A 626 17.15 24.32 22.41
N LEU A 627 16.74 23.24 23.10
CA LEU A 627 15.75 23.32 24.17
C LEU A 627 16.36 23.70 25.51
N LEU A 628 17.62 23.34 25.80
CA LEU A 628 18.25 23.69 27.09
C LEU A 628 18.25 25.21 27.36
N PRO A 629 18.63 26.10 26.42
CA PRO A 629 18.60 27.52 26.69
C PRO A 629 17.16 28.06 26.79
N LEU A 630 16.19 27.46 26.07
CA LEU A 630 14.78 27.81 26.24
C LEU A 630 14.27 27.41 27.63
N CYS A 631 14.64 26.23 28.14
CA CYS A 631 14.35 25.81 29.51
C CYS A 631 15.00 26.75 30.55
N LEU A 632 16.22 27.22 30.29
CA LEU A 632 16.88 28.23 31.15
C LEU A 632 16.10 29.56 31.15
N LEU A 633 15.59 30.01 30.00
CA LEU A 633 14.74 31.20 29.90
C LEU A 633 13.39 31.02 30.61
N VAL A 634 12.78 29.84 30.51
CA VAL A 634 11.57 29.49 31.28
C VAL A 634 11.85 29.56 32.79
N MET A 635 12.95 28.99 33.25
CA MET A 635 13.33 29.08 34.67
C MET A 635 13.62 30.51 35.10
N ALA A 636 14.35 31.29 34.29
CA ALA A 636 14.66 32.68 34.59
C ALA A 636 13.39 33.54 34.68
N THR A 637 12.49 33.42 33.71
CA THR A 637 11.22 34.16 33.71
C THR A 637 10.29 33.68 34.83
N TYR A 638 10.35 32.41 35.24
CA TYR A 638 9.64 31.92 36.41
C TYR A 638 10.12 32.56 37.73
N VAL A 639 11.43 32.77 37.87
CA VAL A 639 12.01 33.45 39.05
C VAL A 639 11.45 34.88 39.20
N SER A 640 11.08 35.54 38.09
CA SER A 640 10.48 36.89 38.15
C SER A 640 9.19 36.96 38.99
N LEU A 641 8.40 35.87 39.05
CA LEU A 641 7.17 35.77 39.84
C LEU A 641 7.42 35.72 41.36
N PHE A 642 8.68 35.51 41.78
CA PHE A 642 9.10 35.51 43.18
C PHE A 642 9.59 36.88 43.66
N LEU A 643 9.89 37.80 42.74
CA LEU A 643 10.23 39.18 43.06
C LEU A 643 9.00 39.95 43.55
N GLY A 644 9.20 40.90 44.48
CA GLY A 644 8.12 41.77 44.93
C GLY A 644 7.61 42.71 43.82
N TYR A 645 6.40 43.24 43.98
CA TYR A 645 5.82 44.21 43.03
C TYR A 645 6.38 45.63 43.19
N ASP A 646 7.30 45.83 44.12
CA ASP A 646 8.16 46.99 44.25
C ASP A 646 9.28 47.00 43.19
N ALA A 647 9.71 45.82 42.72
CA ALA A 647 10.72 45.66 41.67
C ALA A 647 10.11 45.54 40.25
N VAL A 648 9.13 46.38 39.91
CA VAL A 648 8.41 46.31 38.61
C VAL A 648 9.36 46.36 37.43
N THR A 649 10.35 47.26 37.46
CA THR A 649 11.33 47.42 36.38
C THR A 649 12.09 46.13 36.10
N SER A 650 12.49 45.40 37.14
CA SER A 650 13.20 44.12 37.00
C SER A 650 12.29 43.03 36.41
N ARG A 651 11.05 42.95 36.86
CA ARG A 651 10.08 41.94 36.39
C ARG A 651 9.74 42.12 34.90
N VAL A 652 9.43 43.37 34.53
CA VAL A 652 9.18 43.76 33.13
C VAL A 652 10.42 43.52 32.26
N SER A 653 11.60 43.91 32.74
CA SER A 653 12.86 43.71 32.01
C SER A 653 13.16 42.23 31.77
N MET A 654 12.91 41.33 32.74
CA MET A 654 13.11 39.89 32.56
C MET A 654 12.16 39.30 31.51
N ALA A 655 10.89 39.71 31.50
CA ALA A 655 9.93 39.25 30.50
C ALA A 655 10.27 39.76 29.09
N ILE A 656 10.66 41.04 28.94
CA ILE A 656 11.10 41.61 27.66
C ILE A 656 12.38 40.91 27.18
N THR A 657 13.34 40.66 28.08
CA THR A 657 14.58 39.94 27.75
C THR A 657 14.28 38.52 27.33
N GLY A 658 13.31 37.85 27.96
CA GLY A 658 12.81 36.54 27.55
C GLY A 658 12.29 36.56 26.12
N ILE A 659 11.43 37.51 25.77
CA ILE A 659 10.88 37.69 24.42
C ILE A 659 12.03 37.90 23.41
N LEU A 660 12.92 38.86 23.66
CA LEU A 660 14.02 39.18 22.74
C LEU A 660 14.98 37.99 22.57
N SER A 661 15.35 37.32 23.67
CA SER A 661 16.25 36.16 23.62
C SER A 661 15.63 34.99 22.88
N SER A 662 14.33 34.73 23.10
CA SER A 662 13.60 33.69 22.38
C SER A 662 13.47 33.98 20.88
N ALA A 663 13.28 35.24 20.48
CA ALA A 663 13.23 35.63 19.07
C ALA A 663 14.58 35.43 18.37
N VAL A 664 15.68 35.80 19.03
CA VAL A 664 17.05 35.57 18.51
C VAL A 664 17.36 34.09 18.41
N MET A 665 17.02 33.31 19.43
CA MET A 665 17.19 31.85 19.40
C MET A 665 16.35 31.21 18.31
N LEU A 666 15.09 31.63 18.14
CA LEU A 666 14.22 31.11 17.09
C LEU A 666 14.85 31.33 15.71
N ASN A 667 15.32 32.55 15.43
CA ASN A 667 16.02 32.86 14.18
C ASN A 667 17.29 32.03 13.98
N SER A 668 18.03 31.72 15.06
CA SER A 668 19.19 30.83 14.98
C SER A 668 18.82 29.39 14.66
N VAL A 669 17.63 28.93 15.08
CA VAL A 669 17.18 27.56 14.85
C VAL A 669 16.51 27.43 13.49
N THR A 670 15.72 28.40 13.06
CA THR A 670 15.04 28.36 11.75
C THR A 670 15.95 28.78 10.61
N GLY A 671 17.08 29.46 10.88
CA GLY A 671 18.04 29.88 9.85
C GLY A 671 18.74 28.74 9.10
N VAL A 672 18.66 27.49 9.58
CA VAL A 672 19.16 26.32 8.84
C VAL A 672 18.13 25.72 7.89
N LEU A 673 16.85 26.12 8.03
CA LEU A 673 15.76 25.66 7.18
C LEU A 673 15.72 26.47 5.88
N PRO A 674 15.21 25.89 4.79
CA PRO A 674 14.90 26.64 3.58
C PRO A 674 13.79 27.66 3.84
N ALA A 675 13.57 28.55 2.88
CA ALA A 675 12.42 29.45 2.91
C ALA A 675 11.11 28.65 2.78
N ILE A 676 10.43 28.45 3.91
CA ILE A 676 9.17 27.70 4.01
C ILE A 676 8.00 28.64 4.32
N SER A 677 6.83 28.33 3.76
CA SER A 677 5.59 29.14 3.94
C SER A 677 4.73 28.70 5.12
N TYR A 678 5.06 27.58 5.76
CA TYR A 678 4.32 26.98 6.86
C TYR A 678 5.08 27.06 8.19
N THR A 679 4.33 26.98 9.29
CA THR A 679 4.89 26.97 10.65
C THR A 679 5.40 25.58 11.01
N VAL A 680 6.62 25.52 11.57
CA VAL A 680 7.24 24.25 12.01
C VAL A 680 6.94 23.94 13.47
N ALA A 681 7.04 22.67 13.87
CA ALA A 681 6.75 22.24 15.24
C ALA A 681 7.54 23.05 16.28
N ILE A 682 8.85 23.27 16.08
CA ILE A 682 9.64 24.02 17.04
C ILE A 682 9.19 25.49 17.18
N GLU A 683 8.69 26.13 16.12
CA GLU A 683 8.18 27.52 16.18
C GLU A 683 7.00 27.63 17.15
N TRP A 684 6.11 26.65 17.18
CA TRP A 684 4.99 26.62 18.14
C TRP A 684 5.47 26.67 19.60
N LEU A 685 6.58 26.01 19.91
CA LEU A 685 7.17 26.05 21.25
C LEU A 685 7.70 27.45 21.60
N TYR A 686 8.36 28.12 20.65
CA TYR A 686 8.85 29.49 20.85
C TYR A 686 7.70 30.50 20.91
N TYR A 687 6.68 30.39 20.05
CA TYR A 687 5.49 31.24 20.09
C TYR A 687 4.74 31.12 21.41
N LEU A 688 4.61 29.90 21.92
CA LEU A 688 4.05 29.68 23.24
C LEU A 688 4.89 30.36 24.33
N PHE A 689 6.22 30.22 24.30
CA PHE A 689 7.08 30.86 25.29
C PHE A 689 6.98 32.40 25.24
N ILE A 690 6.88 32.98 24.05
CA ILE A 690 6.64 34.41 23.86
C ILE A 690 5.27 34.79 24.47
N LEU A 691 4.22 34.01 24.23
CA LEU A 691 2.90 34.23 24.81
C LEU A 691 2.93 34.17 26.35
N ILE A 692 3.69 33.23 26.91
CA ILE A 692 3.93 33.14 28.36
C ILE A 692 4.60 34.42 28.88
N CYS A 693 5.61 34.94 28.18
CA CYS A 693 6.29 36.18 28.56
C CYS A 693 5.37 37.42 28.46
N VAL A 694 4.52 37.49 27.43
CA VAL A 694 3.48 38.53 27.32
C VAL A 694 2.48 38.42 28.46
N GLY A 695 2.07 37.20 28.82
CA GLY A 695 1.23 36.94 30.00
C GLY A 695 1.87 37.43 31.30
N LEU A 696 3.18 37.21 31.48
CA LEU A 696 3.93 37.76 32.62
C LEU A 696 3.89 39.29 32.64
N LEU A 697 4.09 39.96 31.51
CA LEU A 697 4.00 41.42 31.42
C LEU A 697 2.62 41.94 31.86
N VAL A 698 1.54 41.27 31.42
CA VAL A 698 0.18 41.63 31.85
C VAL A 698 -0.01 41.42 33.35
N ILE A 699 0.46 40.28 33.89
CA ILE A 699 0.41 39.98 35.33
C ILE A 699 1.17 41.04 36.15
N ASP A 700 2.32 41.48 35.67
CA ASP A 700 3.15 42.48 36.33
C ASP A 700 2.53 43.88 36.28
N LEU A 701 1.94 44.27 35.15
CA LEU A 701 1.23 45.54 34.99
C LEU A 701 -0.04 45.61 35.86
N VAL A 702 -0.83 44.54 35.87
CA VAL A 702 -2.04 44.43 36.71
C VAL A 702 -1.65 44.39 38.18
N GLY A 703 -0.63 43.60 38.52
CA GLY A 703 -0.14 43.46 39.88
C GLY A 703 0.41 44.77 40.46
N SER A 704 1.20 45.52 39.70
CA SER A 704 1.69 46.85 40.10
C SER A 704 0.55 47.85 40.27
N SER A 705 -0.44 47.87 39.38
CA SER A 705 -1.64 48.71 39.53
C SER A 705 -2.43 48.39 40.80
N TRP A 706 -2.61 47.11 41.11
CA TRP A 706 -3.33 46.67 42.31
C TRP A 706 -2.55 46.90 43.59
N ALA A 707 -1.21 46.79 43.53
CA ALA A 707 -0.32 47.17 44.62
C ALA A 707 -0.45 48.67 44.94
N ALA A 708 -0.42 49.54 43.91
CA ALA A 708 -0.61 50.99 44.06
C ALA A 708 -2.00 51.34 44.63
N LYS A 709 -3.04 50.58 44.27
CA LYS A 709 -4.43 50.75 44.77
C LYS A 709 -4.69 50.07 46.13
N GLY A 710 -3.67 49.51 46.79
CA GLY A 710 -3.79 48.89 48.11
C GLY A 710 -4.63 47.60 48.17
N ARG A 711 -4.88 46.92 47.04
CA ARG A 711 -5.76 45.74 46.96
C ARG A 711 -5.06 44.43 47.39
N LYS A 712 -4.64 44.35 48.66
CA LYS A 712 -3.82 43.25 49.21
C LYS A 712 -4.38 41.84 48.97
N ARG A 713 -5.70 41.65 49.08
CA ARG A 713 -6.35 40.32 48.90
C ARG A 713 -6.27 39.85 47.45
N ARG A 714 -6.53 40.73 46.48
CA ARG A 714 -6.47 40.40 45.04
C ARG A 714 -5.02 40.17 44.59
N LEU A 715 -4.08 40.95 45.12
CA LEU A 715 -2.66 40.77 44.85
C LEU A 715 -2.16 39.40 45.31
N LYS A 716 -2.52 38.98 46.53
CA LYS A 716 -2.15 37.66 47.06
C LYS A 716 -2.66 36.51 46.19
N TRP A 717 -3.91 36.59 45.72
CA TRP A 717 -4.48 35.60 44.80
C TRP A 717 -3.78 35.60 43.44
N LEU A 718 -3.50 36.78 42.86
CA LEU A 718 -2.77 36.90 41.60
C LEU A 718 -1.38 36.25 41.68
N THR A 719 -0.64 36.49 42.77
CA THR A 719 0.71 35.93 42.96
C THR A 719 0.71 34.42 43.15
N ILE A 720 -0.22 33.89 43.96
CA ILE A 720 -0.32 32.43 44.16
C ILE A 720 -0.80 31.77 42.86
N GLY A 721 -1.80 32.36 42.21
CA GLY A 721 -2.35 31.88 40.95
C GLY A 721 -1.29 31.82 39.84
N SER A 722 -0.52 32.89 39.64
CA SER A 722 0.52 32.93 38.60
C SER A 722 1.65 31.92 38.86
N ARG A 723 2.06 31.73 40.12
CA ARG A 723 3.11 30.77 40.49
C ARG A 723 2.74 29.30 40.26
N ILE A 724 1.44 28.99 40.30
CA ILE A 724 0.90 27.65 40.02
C ILE A 724 0.59 27.51 38.52
N ALA A 725 -0.03 28.52 37.92
CA ALA A 725 -0.44 28.50 36.52
C ALA A 725 0.76 28.43 35.57
N TYR A 726 1.85 29.15 35.85
CA TYR A 726 3.04 29.16 35.00
C TYR A 726 3.62 27.75 34.76
N PRO A 727 4.02 26.98 35.80
CA PRO A 727 4.55 25.63 35.59
C PRO A 727 3.50 24.67 35.03
N ALA A 728 2.22 24.83 35.39
CA ALA A 728 1.15 24.01 34.84
C ALA A 728 0.98 24.20 33.32
N VAL A 729 1.03 25.45 32.83
CA VAL A 729 0.98 25.78 31.40
C VAL A 729 2.20 25.23 30.67
N VAL A 730 3.39 25.40 31.24
CA VAL A 730 4.64 24.87 30.64
C VAL A 730 4.60 23.35 30.52
N VAL A 731 4.21 22.63 31.59
CA VAL A 731 4.13 21.17 31.58
C VAL A 731 3.03 20.67 30.65
N GLY A 732 1.84 21.28 30.70
CA GLY A 732 0.73 20.92 29.83
C GLY A 732 1.10 21.09 28.35
N ALA A 733 1.75 22.20 28.01
CA ALA A 733 2.21 22.41 26.65
C ALA A 733 3.34 21.48 26.22
N ALA A 734 4.28 21.15 27.10
CA ALA A 734 5.32 20.18 26.80
C ALA A 734 4.72 18.79 26.51
N LEU A 735 3.70 18.38 27.26
CA LEU A 735 2.98 17.13 27.03
C LEU A 735 2.19 17.16 25.72
N THR A 736 1.46 18.24 25.44
CA THR A 736 0.74 18.41 24.17
C THR A 736 1.71 18.40 22.99
N TYR A 737 2.83 19.10 23.10
CA TYR A 737 3.86 19.13 22.07
C TYR A 737 4.41 17.74 21.78
N TRP A 738 4.70 16.97 22.83
CA TRP A 738 5.16 15.59 22.70
C TRP A 738 4.12 14.71 22.01
N ILE A 739 2.85 14.76 22.43
CA ILE A 739 1.78 13.92 21.86
C ILE A 739 1.49 14.27 20.39
N VAL A 740 1.60 15.54 20.00
CA VAL A 740 1.23 16.00 18.67
C VAL A 740 2.37 15.81 17.65
N PHE A 741 3.62 15.94 18.07
CA PHE A 741 4.76 16.04 17.15
C PHE A 741 5.84 14.96 17.31
N ALA A 742 5.89 14.24 18.44
CA ALA A 742 6.84 13.15 18.68
C ALA A 742 6.13 11.79 18.58
#